data_AF-A0A3L7TU57-F1
#
_entry.id   AF-A0A3L7TU57-F1
#
_cell.length_a   1.000
_cell.length_b   1.000
_cell.length_c   1.000
_cell.angle_alpha   90.00
_cell.angle_beta   90.00
_cell.angle_gamma   90.00
#
_symmetry.space_group_name_H-M   'P 1'
#
loop_
_entity.id
_entity.type
_entity.pdbx_description
1 polymer ?
#
loop_
_entity_poly.entity_id
_entity_poly.type
_entity_poly.pdbx_seq_one_letter_code
_entity_poly.pdbx_strand_id
1 'polypeptide(L)'
;MSTNVHGLLLPLMTRCAPSSLAQSSTDDGATVAWLSDNAPWTIAPWVFAACCLSCFIYTRGWCALRAKSSATRARYGIPQIAAFFAGWVALLFAIASPLDAFAGRALTAHMVQHMVLTIVAPPLLWLGSPAMPMLFGLPRALRLEIVAPLLAAPLVRTLMRFAAHPLVGWIALTLVTLMWHVPAAYELALRDVRWHRLEHFTMLAAGLLFWLAIIEPFPYRRRWPRIAMVPYLVAADLSNTIVAASLAFSSGVIYPWYASIGLARGVDALADQKLAAGIMWVPGSVAYLVPAMVIVAARLLPRHAFGVPRDNESARPLRSLALPVLQRVTTPQSSANSKTNDFLRIPVIGAVLRSPRGRLMLRVALLIAAMLVVLDGLLGADAAPMNLAGTFPWTHWRGVAVIAILALGNVACMACPLIAPRTVLRRWIRPMRAWPVALRSKWMAVVLMVVWLVSYEAFDLWDSPFATALLILGFIAAATAVDLLFEGASFCRYVCPLGQYQMMLSTVAPREVRVLDTEVCAKCTTHDCIKGRVAINSATGKSEVHPGCGLGLFLPKKSGNLDCTFCLDCVSACPHGNIGVVAVTRGADLARASWRSGIGSLANRVDIGVLASIFTVGAIANAAGMTAPVVAAIEEARDMLATLVGMVTDIHPYYIVRDSFMQGLFVLAAIALGVAVIAWASGMLRVTQSLASDETYAQQFTRVALASVPLGASVWLVHFGFHLVTGWPTGAASIQRVLHDLSLVRELPTPILSCCVAPPSWLINAELLALSLGLSASLGVLWWSIDALTQRSATAARVSPSRITMRFLAPACVMILLWAVMAWVVFQPMEMRGTSGFAVAELPQ
;
A
#
# COMPACT_ATOMS: atom_id res chain seq x y z
N MET A 1 45.77 -63.64 -4.71
CA MET A 1 45.53 -64.92 -4.02
C MET A 1 44.49 -64.69 -2.96
N SER A 2 43.41 -65.47 -3.04
CA SER A 2 42.30 -65.57 -2.10
C SER A 2 42.75 -65.78 -0.66
N THR A 3 42.00 -65.25 0.31
CA THR A 3 41.14 -66.11 1.16
C THR A 3 40.20 -65.29 2.04
N ASN A 4 38.91 -65.61 1.89
CA ASN A 4 37.82 -65.38 2.84
C ASN A 4 38.07 -66.12 4.15
N VAL A 5 37.55 -65.59 5.27
CA VAL A 5 36.92 -66.43 6.31
C VAL A 5 35.66 -65.74 6.83
N HIS A 6 34.55 -66.49 6.75
CA HIS A 6 33.21 -66.32 7.33
C HIS A 6 33.24 -65.82 8.79
N GLY A 7 32.32 -65.00 9.32
CA GLY A 7 30.87 -64.99 9.18
C GLY A 7 30.22 -65.80 10.32
N LEU A 8 29.68 -65.14 11.37
CA LEU A 8 28.38 -65.44 12.01
C LEU A 8 28.10 -64.56 13.27
N LEU A 9 27.08 -63.69 13.10
CA LEU A 9 25.86 -63.53 13.92
C LEU A 9 25.82 -62.93 15.35
N LEU A 10 24.96 -61.88 15.40
CA LEU A 10 23.92 -61.51 16.39
C LEU A 10 24.19 -60.31 17.33
N PRO A 11 23.14 -59.53 17.71
CA PRO A 11 23.06 -58.10 17.40
C PRO A 11 22.74 -57.23 18.63
N LEU A 12 22.61 -55.93 18.37
CA LEU A 12 21.81 -54.98 19.15
C LEU A 12 22.28 -54.65 20.58
N MET A 13 22.68 -53.37 20.65
CA MET A 13 22.36 -52.40 21.71
C MET A 13 23.41 -52.11 22.77
N THR A 14 23.89 -50.86 22.66
CA THR A 14 24.28 -49.90 23.71
C THR A 14 25.71 -49.96 24.23
N ARG A 15 26.54 -49.03 23.72
CA ARG A 15 27.05 -47.85 24.46
C ARG A 15 28.13 -47.14 23.63
N CYS A 16 27.73 -46.15 22.82
CA CYS A 16 28.59 -45.05 22.35
C CYS A 16 28.49 -43.93 23.39
N ALA A 17 29.58 -43.52 24.03
CA ALA A 17 30.61 -42.59 23.55
C ALA A 17 30.26 -41.13 23.92
N PRO A 18 31.12 -40.43 24.69
CA PRO A 18 30.86 -39.06 25.08
C PRO A 18 31.49 -38.03 24.12
N SER A 19 30.71 -36.98 23.88
CA SER A 19 31.10 -35.56 23.75
C SER A 19 32.19 -35.14 22.76
N SER A 20 31.82 -34.47 21.67
CA SER A 20 31.72 -32.99 21.60
C SER A 20 31.68 -32.50 20.14
N LEU A 21 30.92 -31.41 19.93
CA LEU A 21 30.83 -30.56 18.73
C LEU A 21 29.98 -31.08 17.55
N ALA A 22 28.66 -30.84 17.64
CA ALA A 22 27.80 -30.65 16.46
C ALA A 22 26.61 -29.74 16.80
N GLN A 23 26.40 -28.75 15.92
CA GLN A 23 25.13 -28.07 15.61
C GLN A 23 24.54 -27.12 16.68
N SER A 24 24.93 -25.85 16.60
CA SER A 24 24.06 -24.73 16.99
C SER A 24 23.04 -24.50 15.89
N SER A 25 21.90 -25.19 15.95
CA SER A 25 20.68 -24.82 15.25
C SER A 25 20.13 -23.54 15.90
N THR A 26 20.00 -22.47 15.11
CA THR A 26 19.25 -21.28 15.50
C THR A 26 17.76 -21.61 15.52
N ASP A 27 17.21 -21.77 16.72
CA ASP A 27 15.78 -21.90 17.00
C ASP A 27 15.03 -20.59 16.72
N ASP A 28 14.71 -20.32 15.45
CA ASP A 28 13.75 -19.27 15.05
C ASP A 28 12.31 -19.79 14.94
N GLY A 29 12.05 -21.03 15.39
CA GLY A 29 10.75 -21.70 15.30
C GLY A 29 9.83 -21.60 16.53
N ALA A 30 10.28 -21.04 17.65
CA ALA A 30 9.57 -21.15 18.93
C ALA A 30 8.42 -20.14 19.16
N THR A 31 8.31 -19.08 18.36
CA THR A 31 7.32 -18.00 18.60
C THR A 31 5.91 -18.27 18.07
N VAL A 32 5.61 -19.48 17.56
CA VAL A 32 4.23 -19.83 17.10
C VAL A 32 3.79 -21.24 17.52
N ALA A 33 4.64 -21.99 18.25
CA ALA A 33 4.41 -23.41 18.57
C ALA A 33 3.27 -23.69 19.57
N TRP A 34 2.62 -22.67 20.15
CA TRP A 34 1.52 -22.85 21.14
C TRP A 34 0.12 -23.05 20.56
N LEU A 35 -0.05 -22.93 19.23
CA LEU A 35 -1.35 -23.19 18.58
C LEU A 35 -1.71 -24.68 18.47
N SER A 36 -0.78 -25.60 18.79
CA SER A 36 -0.99 -27.05 18.64
C SER A 36 -1.66 -27.74 19.84
N ASP A 37 -1.82 -27.05 20.99
CA ASP A 37 -2.49 -27.61 22.17
C ASP A 37 -4.01 -27.32 22.10
N ASN A 38 -4.80 -28.34 21.76
CA ASN A 38 -6.27 -28.28 21.66
C ASN A 38 -6.92 -27.99 23.03
N ALA A 39 -7.01 -26.73 23.43
CA ALA A 39 -7.86 -26.32 24.55
C ALA A 39 -9.35 -26.37 24.12
N PRO A 40 -10.22 -27.13 24.82
CA PRO A 40 -11.63 -27.21 24.48
C PRO A 40 -12.34 -25.87 24.73
N TRP A 41 -13.38 -25.57 23.95
CA TRP A 41 -14.22 -24.39 24.14
C TRP A 41 -14.94 -24.46 25.49
N THR A 42 -14.55 -23.60 26.43
CA THR A 42 -15.26 -23.44 27.70
C THR A 42 -16.42 -22.47 27.50
N ILE A 43 -17.52 -22.96 26.91
CA ILE A 43 -18.72 -22.15 26.76
C ILE A 43 -19.33 -21.97 28.14
N ALA A 44 -19.21 -20.76 28.64
CA ALA A 44 -19.88 -20.30 29.83
C ALA A 44 -21.41 -20.26 29.63
N PRO A 45 -22.22 -21.22 30.17
CA PRO A 45 -23.64 -21.31 29.79
C PRO A 45 -24.44 -20.04 30.11
N TRP A 46 -24.07 -19.32 31.16
CA TRP A 46 -24.70 -18.07 31.59
C TRP A 46 -24.34 -16.88 30.69
N VAL A 47 -23.10 -16.81 30.19
CA VAL A 47 -22.66 -15.77 29.24
C VAL A 47 -23.33 -15.98 27.89
N PHE A 48 -23.38 -17.24 27.42
CA PHE A 48 -24.08 -17.60 26.20
C PHE A 48 -25.59 -17.33 26.32
N ALA A 49 -26.20 -17.68 27.45
CA ALA A 49 -27.60 -17.36 27.73
C ALA A 49 -27.87 -15.84 27.73
N ALA A 50 -26.99 -15.04 28.36
CA ALA A 50 -27.09 -13.58 28.33
C ALA A 50 -26.94 -13.00 26.91
N CYS A 51 -26.02 -13.53 26.12
CA CYS A 51 -25.85 -13.19 24.71
C CYS A 51 -27.13 -13.50 23.92
N CYS A 52 -27.62 -14.74 23.96
CA CYS A 52 -28.84 -15.15 23.26
C CYS A 52 -30.06 -14.31 23.67
N LEU A 53 -30.24 -14.07 24.98
CA LEU A 53 -31.32 -13.24 25.51
C LEU A 53 -31.22 -11.79 25.00
N SER A 54 -30.03 -11.19 25.07
CA SER A 54 -29.81 -9.81 24.63
C SER A 54 -30.03 -9.64 23.12
N CYS A 55 -29.52 -10.57 22.30
CA CYS A 55 -29.72 -10.60 20.85
C CYS A 55 -31.19 -10.81 20.49
N PHE A 56 -31.91 -11.67 21.21
CA PHE A 56 -33.34 -11.86 21.02
C PHE A 56 -34.14 -10.58 21.34
N ILE A 57 -33.92 -9.98 22.50
CA ILE A 57 -34.56 -8.72 22.91
C ILE A 57 -34.25 -7.62 21.90
N TYR A 58 -32.98 -7.44 21.53
CA TYR A 58 -32.55 -6.45 20.56
C TYR A 58 -33.23 -6.64 19.20
N THR A 59 -33.24 -7.88 18.67
CA THR A 59 -33.84 -8.19 17.36
C THR A 59 -35.34 -7.91 17.36
N ARG A 60 -36.04 -8.28 18.44
CA ARG A 60 -37.47 -8.00 18.60
C ARG A 60 -37.78 -6.51 18.60
N GLY A 61 -37.00 -5.72 19.34
CA GLY A 61 -37.16 -4.27 19.36
C GLY A 61 -36.70 -3.56 18.08
N TRP A 62 -35.68 -4.09 17.41
CA TRP A 62 -35.25 -3.64 16.08
C TRP A 62 -36.37 -3.83 15.05
N CYS A 63 -37.00 -5.01 14.99
CA CYS A 63 -38.18 -5.24 14.15
C CYS A 63 -39.33 -4.28 14.48
N ALA A 64 -39.65 -4.12 15.77
CA ALA A 64 -40.72 -3.25 16.23
C ALA A 64 -40.46 -1.76 15.87
N LEU A 65 -39.22 -1.28 15.99
CA LEU A 65 -38.87 0.10 15.65
C LEU A 65 -38.87 0.35 14.13
N ARG A 66 -38.44 -0.62 13.32
CA ARG A 66 -38.47 -0.52 11.85
C ARG A 66 -39.88 -0.54 11.27
N ALA A 67 -40.83 -1.18 11.97
CA ALA A 67 -42.24 -1.21 11.59
C ALA A 67 -42.96 0.14 11.81
N LYS A 68 -42.48 0.97 12.74
CA LYS A 68 -43.17 2.21 13.14
C LYS A 68 -43.13 3.36 12.14
N SER A 69 -42.01 3.60 11.46
CA SER A 69 -41.86 4.73 10.54
C SER A 69 -40.70 4.55 9.56
N SER A 70 -40.72 5.30 8.45
CA SER A 70 -39.60 5.36 7.52
C SER A 70 -38.33 5.94 8.16
N ALA A 71 -38.46 6.91 9.07
CA ALA A 71 -37.35 7.54 9.78
C ALA A 71 -36.65 6.58 10.77
N THR A 72 -37.42 5.78 11.52
CA THR A 72 -36.85 4.75 12.41
C THR A 72 -36.27 3.59 11.60
N ARG A 73 -36.87 3.23 10.46
CA ARG A 73 -36.32 2.23 9.53
C ARG A 73 -34.98 2.64 8.94
N ALA A 74 -34.79 3.93 8.64
CA ALA A 74 -33.52 4.48 8.15
C ALA A 74 -32.45 4.53 9.24
N ARG A 75 -32.86 4.74 10.51
CA ARG A 75 -31.94 4.83 11.66
C ARG A 75 -31.46 3.46 12.16
N TYR A 76 -32.34 2.46 12.18
CA TYR A 76 -32.03 1.08 12.58
C TYR A 76 -32.00 0.19 11.35
N GLY A 77 -30.97 0.34 10.54
CA GLY A 77 -30.74 -0.50 9.36
C GLY A 77 -30.08 -1.83 9.70
N ILE A 78 -29.68 -2.56 8.65
CA ILE A 78 -28.88 -3.78 8.76
C ILE A 78 -27.51 -3.53 9.44
N PRO A 79 -26.80 -2.40 9.23
CA PRO A 79 -25.51 -2.18 9.88
C PRO A 79 -25.59 -2.16 11.41
N GLN A 80 -26.66 -1.62 11.98
CA GLN A 80 -26.82 -1.52 13.43
C GLN A 80 -27.02 -2.91 14.06
N ILE A 81 -27.85 -3.77 13.46
CA ILE A 81 -28.01 -5.15 13.95
C ILE A 81 -26.72 -5.95 13.74
N ALA A 82 -26.05 -5.81 12.59
CA ALA A 82 -24.78 -6.48 12.34
C ALA A 82 -23.68 -6.06 13.35
N ALA A 83 -23.55 -4.76 13.64
CA ALA A 83 -22.58 -4.25 14.62
C ALA A 83 -22.86 -4.76 16.04
N PHE A 84 -24.13 -4.82 16.44
CA PHE A 84 -24.51 -5.36 17.75
C PHE A 84 -24.15 -6.84 17.89
N PHE A 85 -24.45 -7.66 16.86
CA PHE A 85 -24.11 -9.08 16.85
C PHE A 85 -22.59 -9.28 16.80
N ALA A 86 -21.88 -8.50 15.98
CA ALA A 86 -20.42 -8.53 15.93
C ALA A 86 -19.78 -8.17 17.28
N GLY A 87 -20.34 -7.21 18.02
CA GLY A 87 -19.90 -6.89 19.37
C GLY A 87 -20.05 -8.05 20.36
N TRP A 88 -21.15 -8.79 20.30
CA TRP A 88 -21.34 -10.01 21.09
C TRP A 88 -20.42 -11.15 20.68
N VAL A 89 -20.22 -11.35 19.38
CA VAL A 89 -19.27 -12.34 18.87
C VAL A 89 -17.85 -12.02 19.35
N ALA A 90 -17.43 -10.75 19.28
CA ALA A 90 -16.14 -10.32 19.81
C ALA A 90 -16.02 -10.56 21.32
N LEU A 91 -17.09 -10.29 22.09
CA LEU A 91 -17.10 -10.56 23.52
C LEU A 91 -17.01 -12.06 23.83
N LEU A 92 -17.79 -12.90 23.15
CA LEU A 92 -17.73 -14.36 23.28
C LEU A 92 -16.36 -14.92 22.86
N PHE A 93 -15.77 -14.36 21.81
CA PHE A 93 -14.41 -14.69 21.41
C PHE A 93 -13.40 -14.36 22.51
N ALA A 94 -13.54 -13.22 23.19
CA ALA A 94 -12.66 -12.87 24.30
C ALA A 94 -12.82 -13.81 25.50
N ILE A 95 -14.03 -14.13 25.95
CA ILE A 95 -14.27 -14.75 27.27
C ILE A 95 -14.75 -16.21 27.25
N ALA A 96 -15.14 -16.73 26.08
CA ALA A 96 -15.73 -18.06 25.94
C ALA A 96 -15.07 -18.89 24.83
N SER A 97 -13.90 -18.45 24.34
CA SER A 97 -13.09 -19.17 23.37
C SER A 97 -11.79 -19.70 24.00
N PRO A 98 -11.03 -20.56 23.30
CA PRO A 98 -9.70 -20.99 23.74
C PRO A 98 -8.76 -19.84 24.09
N LEU A 99 -9.02 -18.63 23.60
CA LEU A 99 -8.25 -17.43 23.95
C LEU A 99 -8.20 -17.18 25.46
N ASP A 100 -9.28 -17.42 26.20
CA ASP A 100 -9.32 -17.26 27.67
C ASP A 100 -8.37 -18.26 28.36
N ALA A 101 -8.30 -19.49 27.85
CA ALA A 101 -7.36 -20.49 28.35
C ALA A 101 -5.91 -20.17 27.98
N PHE A 102 -5.69 -19.59 26.80
CA PHE A 102 -4.35 -19.18 26.34
C PHE A 102 -3.85 -17.92 27.07
N ALA A 103 -4.74 -17.01 27.47
CA ALA A 103 -4.37 -15.82 28.22
C ALA A 103 -3.69 -16.13 29.57
N GLY A 104 -4.04 -17.25 30.20
CA GLY A 104 -3.34 -17.73 31.40
C GLY A 104 -1.94 -18.30 31.14
N ARG A 105 -1.56 -18.53 29.87
CA ARG A 105 -0.32 -19.22 29.47
C ARG A 105 0.67 -18.33 28.71
N ALA A 106 0.18 -17.31 28.02
CA ALA A 106 1.00 -16.35 27.28
C ALA A 106 0.47 -14.93 27.48
N LEU A 107 1.38 -13.99 27.69
CA LEU A 107 1.06 -12.56 27.83
C LEU A 107 0.51 -11.99 26.52
N THR A 108 0.95 -12.50 25.37
CA THR A 108 0.40 -12.11 24.06
C THR A 108 -1.08 -12.44 23.92
N ALA A 109 -1.47 -13.67 24.25
CA ALA A 109 -2.88 -14.08 24.24
C ALA A 109 -3.72 -13.26 25.22
N HIS A 110 -3.15 -12.96 26.40
CA HIS A 110 -3.79 -12.10 27.39
C HIS A 110 -3.99 -10.67 26.89
N MET A 111 -2.99 -10.08 26.23
CA MET A 111 -3.12 -8.75 25.63
C MET A 111 -4.15 -8.72 24.50
N VAL A 112 -4.22 -9.76 23.66
CA VAL A 112 -5.27 -9.86 22.63
C VAL A 112 -6.65 -9.89 23.28
N GLN A 113 -6.84 -10.66 24.35
CA GLN A 113 -8.11 -10.75 25.08
C GLN A 113 -8.53 -9.36 25.62
N HIS A 114 -7.62 -8.65 26.27
CA HIS A 114 -7.86 -7.32 26.82
C HIS A 114 -8.12 -6.25 25.75
N MET A 115 -7.40 -6.30 24.62
CA MET A 115 -7.69 -5.42 23.48
C MET A 115 -9.10 -5.66 22.93
N VAL A 116 -9.52 -6.92 22.79
CA VAL A 116 -10.89 -7.21 22.33
C VAL A 116 -11.93 -6.64 23.30
N LEU A 117 -11.72 -6.76 24.61
CA LEU A 117 -12.64 -6.26 25.63
C LEU A 117 -12.73 -4.74 25.72
N THR A 118 -11.65 -4.01 25.40
CA THR A 118 -11.58 -2.56 25.61
C THR A 118 -11.75 -1.74 24.34
N ILE A 119 -11.21 -2.20 23.20
CA ILE A 119 -11.15 -1.42 21.95
C ILE A 119 -11.92 -2.04 20.77
N VAL A 120 -12.39 -3.30 20.88
CA VAL A 120 -13.17 -3.95 19.80
C VAL A 120 -14.64 -4.14 20.16
N ALA A 121 -14.95 -4.87 21.23
CA ALA A 121 -16.33 -5.20 21.59
C ALA A 121 -17.16 -3.95 21.99
N PRO A 122 -16.68 -3.03 22.85
CA PRO A 122 -17.46 -1.86 23.24
C PRO A 122 -17.89 -0.94 22.09
N PRO A 123 -17.01 -0.56 21.14
CA PRO A 123 -17.44 0.30 20.05
C PRO A 123 -18.43 -0.40 19.10
N LEU A 124 -18.27 -1.70 18.83
CA LEU A 124 -19.23 -2.47 18.03
C LEU A 124 -20.61 -2.51 18.68
N LEU A 125 -20.68 -2.77 19.99
CA LEU A 125 -21.92 -2.77 20.75
C LEU A 125 -22.61 -1.40 20.69
N TRP A 126 -21.87 -0.29 20.81
CA TRP A 126 -22.44 1.05 20.71
C TRP A 126 -22.86 1.45 19.30
N LEU A 127 -22.14 1.02 18.26
CA LEU A 127 -22.54 1.24 16.87
C LEU A 127 -23.90 0.60 16.55
N GLY A 128 -24.28 -0.45 17.28
CA GLY A 128 -25.64 -1.01 17.25
C GLY A 128 -26.73 -0.08 17.79
N SER A 129 -26.40 1.01 18.48
CA SER A 129 -27.35 1.90 19.16
C SER A 129 -28.39 1.14 20.01
N PRO A 130 -27.95 0.30 20.97
CA PRO A 130 -28.79 -0.70 21.62
C PRO A 130 -29.86 -0.15 22.55
N ALA A 131 -29.73 1.10 23.02
CA ALA A 131 -30.64 1.68 24.01
C ALA A 131 -32.13 1.56 23.65
N MET A 132 -32.50 1.92 22.41
CA MET A 132 -33.90 1.88 21.98
C MET A 132 -34.35 0.48 21.53
N PRO A 133 -33.60 -0.28 20.70
CA PRO A 133 -33.97 -1.66 20.38
C PRO A 133 -34.11 -2.53 21.62
N MET A 134 -33.22 -2.43 22.62
CA MET A 134 -33.38 -3.21 23.84
C MET A 134 -34.62 -2.80 24.64
N LEU A 135 -34.91 -1.50 24.76
CA LEU A 135 -36.11 -1.02 25.45
C LEU A 135 -37.41 -1.45 24.75
N PHE A 136 -37.48 -1.33 23.42
CA PHE A 136 -38.66 -1.75 22.63
C PHE A 136 -38.76 -3.27 22.48
N GLY A 137 -37.66 -3.98 22.75
CA GLY A 137 -37.53 -5.43 22.81
C GLY A 137 -38.03 -6.07 24.09
N LEU A 138 -38.42 -5.30 25.11
CA LEU A 138 -39.02 -5.80 26.36
C LEU A 138 -40.57 -5.87 26.30
N PRO A 139 -41.21 -6.84 26.98
CA PRO A 139 -42.66 -6.91 27.07
C PRO A 139 -43.28 -5.58 27.52
N ARG A 140 -44.47 -5.26 27.02
CA ARG A 140 -45.09 -3.94 27.26
C ARG A 140 -45.24 -3.63 28.75
N ALA A 141 -45.65 -4.61 29.56
CA ALA A 141 -45.77 -4.50 31.02
C ALA A 141 -44.41 -4.16 31.65
N LEU A 142 -43.38 -4.99 31.44
CA LEU A 142 -42.03 -4.79 31.96
C LEU A 142 -41.43 -3.42 31.57
N ARG A 143 -41.65 -3.00 30.33
CA ARG A 143 -41.17 -1.70 29.82
C ARG A 143 -41.83 -0.52 30.53
N LEU A 144 -43.14 -0.56 30.77
CA LEU A 144 -43.91 0.57 31.30
C LEU A 144 -43.96 0.59 32.83
N GLU A 145 -44.03 -0.57 33.47
CA GLU A 145 -44.23 -0.70 34.92
C GLU A 145 -42.92 -0.72 35.70
N ILE A 146 -41.82 -1.19 35.10
CA ILE A 146 -40.53 -1.34 35.79
C ILE A 146 -39.45 -0.45 35.17
N VAL A 147 -39.18 -0.62 33.87
CA VAL A 147 -38.01 0.04 33.24
C VAL A 147 -38.22 1.54 33.06
N ALA A 148 -39.40 1.97 32.61
CA ALA A 148 -39.71 3.40 32.44
C ALA A 148 -39.64 4.21 33.76
N PRO A 149 -40.28 3.79 34.88
CA PRO A 149 -40.17 4.52 36.14
C PRO A 149 -38.75 4.49 36.72
N LEU A 150 -38.02 3.38 36.56
CA LEU A 150 -36.63 3.29 36.99
C LEU A 150 -35.72 4.29 36.23
N LEU A 151 -35.84 4.38 34.90
CA LEU A 151 -35.10 5.36 34.10
C LEU A 151 -35.56 6.81 34.33
N ALA A 152 -36.78 7.00 34.82
CA ALA A 152 -37.33 8.30 35.20
C ALA A 152 -36.86 8.77 36.59
N ALA A 153 -36.44 7.86 37.47
CA ALA A 153 -36.01 8.17 38.83
C ALA A 153 -34.83 9.18 38.83
N PRO A 154 -34.85 10.19 39.73
CA PRO A 154 -33.88 11.27 39.73
C PRO A 154 -32.45 10.79 40.02
N LEU A 155 -32.30 9.77 40.88
CA LEU A 155 -31.01 9.15 41.19
C LEU A 155 -30.44 8.45 39.95
N VAL A 156 -31.22 7.58 39.30
CA VAL A 156 -30.79 6.83 38.09
C VAL A 156 -30.44 7.80 36.96
N ARG A 157 -31.24 8.83 36.74
CA ARG A 157 -30.93 9.87 35.75
C ARG A 157 -29.66 10.64 36.08
N THR A 158 -29.36 10.88 37.36
CA THR A 158 -28.14 11.56 37.78
C THR A 158 -26.92 10.66 37.60
N LEU A 159 -27.00 9.38 37.98
CA LEU A 159 -25.94 8.40 37.77
C LEU A 159 -25.66 8.17 36.27
N MET A 160 -26.70 7.98 35.45
CA MET A 160 -26.55 7.89 33.99
C MET A 160 -25.93 9.17 33.41
N ARG A 161 -26.31 10.34 33.93
CA ARG A 161 -25.71 11.60 33.48
C ARG A 161 -24.25 11.71 33.88
N PHE A 162 -23.85 11.23 35.05
CA PHE A 162 -22.47 11.18 35.49
C PHE A 162 -21.65 10.19 34.64
N ALA A 163 -22.12 8.95 34.50
CA ALA A 163 -21.48 7.91 33.70
C ALA A 163 -21.34 8.29 32.21
N ALA A 164 -22.32 9.00 31.65
CA ALA A 164 -22.29 9.48 30.27
C ALA A 164 -21.35 10.69 30.03
N HIS A 165 -20.72 11.22 31.09
CA HIS A 165 -19.79 12.34 30.97
C HIS A 165 -18.45 11.86 30.37
N PRO A 166 -17.90 12.50 29.32
CA PRO A 166 -16.68 12.04 28.66
C PRO A 166 -15.52 11.81 29.63
N LEU A 167 -15.25 12.76 30.55
CA LEU A 167 -14.18 12.60 31.55
C LEU A 167 -14.30 11.33 32.40
N VAL A 168 -15.51 10.88 32.72
CA VAL A 168 -15.70 9.66 33.51
C VAL A 168 -15.26 8.44 32.71
N GLY A 169 -15.62 8.37 31.43
CA GLY A 169 -15.16 7.31 30.54
C GLY A 169 -13.65 7.31 30.31
N TRP A 170 -13.04 8.49 30.15
CA TRP A 170 -11.59 8.62 30.03
C TRP A 170 -10.86 8.17 31.29
N ILE A 171 -11.24 8.72 32.45
CA ILE A 171 -10.65 8.38 33.75
C ILE A 171 -10.81 6.89 34.03
N ALA A 172 -12.00 6.32 33.79
CA ALA A 172 -12.25 4.90 33.98
C ALA A 172 -11.33 4.04 33.12
N LEU A 173 -11.19 4.33 31.82
CA LEU A 173 -10.34 3.55 30.93
C LEU A 173 -8.86 3.66 31.30
N THR A 174 -8.37 4.87 31.54
CA THR A 174 -6.98 5.09 31.93
C THR A 174 -6.66 4.44 33.28
N LEU A 175 -7.51 4.61 34.30
CA LEU A 175 -7.29 4.00 35.61
C LEU A 175 -7.31 2.47 35.54
N VAL A 176 -8.29 1.88 34.86
CA VAL A 176 -8.38 0.42 34.72
C VAL A 176 -7.17 -0.12 33.95
N THR A 177 -6.75 0.57 32.88
CA THR A 177 -5.55 0.18 32.11
C THR A 177 -4.30 0.23 32.99
N LEU A 178 -4.07 1.33 33.71
CA LEU A 178 -2.87 1.46 34.55
C LEU A 178 -2.90 0.49 35.75
N MET A 179 -4.04 0.35 36.42
CA MET A 179 -4.20 -0.47 37.63
C MET A 179 -3.91 -1.93 37.35
N TRP A 180 -4.49 -2.51 36.30
CA TRP A 180 -4.30 -3.94 36.01
C TRP A 180 -2.90 -4.25 35.49
N HIS A 181 -2.17 -3.28 34.93
CA HIS A 181 -0.78 -3.48 34.53
C HIS A 181 0.24 -3.33 35.66
N VAL A 182 -0.19 -2.96 36.88
CA VAL A 182 0.65 -3.04 38.07
C VAL A 182 0.91 -4.52 38.40
N PRO A 183 2.18 -4.97 38.53
CA PRO A 183 2.51 -6.39 38.70
C PRO A 183 1.73 -7.09 39.82
N ALA A 184 1.52 -6.41 40.96
CA ALA A 184 0.77 -6.98 42.08
C ALA A 184 -0.72 -7.22 41.77
N ALA A 185 -1.37 -6.30 41.04
CA ALA A 185 -2.78 -6.45 40.65
C ALA A 185 -2.94 -7.50 39.55
N TYR A 186 -2.01 -7.50 38.60
CA TYR A 186 -1.93 -8.46 37.51
C TYR A 186 -1.78 -9.90 38.02
N GLU A 187 -0.83 -10.13 38.93
CA GLU A 187 -0.63 -11.45 39.57
C GLU A 187 -1.84 -11.89 40.39
N LEU A 188 -2.51 -10.95 41.06
CA LEU A 188 -3.73 -11.25 41.82
C LEU A 188 -4.85 -11.74 40.90
N ALA A 189 -5.02 -11.11 39.73
CA ALA A 189 -6.00 -11.53 38.75
C ALA A 189 -5.70 -12.94 38.23
N LEU A 190 -4.45 -13.28 37.95
CA LEU A 190 -4.08 -14.61 37.45
C LEU A 190 -4.19 -15.72 38.50
N ARG A 191 -4.01 -15.41 39.78
CA ARG A 191 -4.06 -16.40 40.87
C ARG A 191 -5.47 -16.73 41.34
N ASP A 192 -6.42 -15.79 41.23
CA ASP A 192 -7.80 -15.96 41.68
C ASP A 192 -8.81 -15.59 40.60
N VAL A 193 -9.60 -16.58 40.21
CA VAL A 193 -10.67 -16.49 39.20
C VAL A 193 -11.65 -15.34 39.47
N ARG A 194 -11.89 -14.98 40.74
CA ARG A 194 -12.79 -13.86 41.09
C ARG A 194 -12.20 -12.52 40.67
N TRP A 195 -10.90 -12.33 40.92
CA TRP A 195 -10.18 -11.13 40.53
C TRP A 195 -9.99 -11.06 39.01
N HIS A 196 -9.72 -12.19 38.35
CA HIS A 196 -9.73 -12.27 36.89
C HIS A 196 -11.07 -11.83 36.26
N ARG A 197 -12.20 -12.28 36.83
CA ARG A 197 -13.53 -11.85 36.37
C ARG A 197 -13.79 -10.37 36.62
N LEU A 198 -13.30 -9.84 37.74
CA LEU A 198 -13.42 -8.42 38.08
C LEU A 198 -12.59 -7.56 37.11
N GLU A 199 -11.39 -8.01 36.75
CA GLU A 199 -10.56 -7.39 35.72
C GLU A 199 -11.30 -7.30 34.39
N HIS A 200 -11.77 -8.43 33.85
CA HIS A 200 -12.55 -8.45 32.61
C HIS A 200 -13.79 -7.55 32.68
N PHE A 201 -14.52 -7.58 33.79
CA PHE A 201 -15.70 -6.74 33.98
C PHE A 201 -15.34 -5.24 33.97
N THR A 202 -14.33 -4.85 34.73
CA THR A 202 -13.91 -3.43 34.82
C THR A 202 -13.34 -2.92 33.51
N MET A 203 -12.61 -3.75 32.76
CA MET A 203 -12.13 -3.43 31.40
C MET A 203 -13.26 -3.23 30.41
N LEU A 204 -14.23 -4.16 30.36
CA LEU A 204 -15.40 -4.03 29.49
C LEU A 204 -16.24 -2.80 29.85
N ALA A 205 -16.48 -2.58 31.15
CA ALA A 205 -17.25 -1.44 31.63
C ALA A 205 -16.56 -0.11 31.30
N ALA A 206 -15.25 -0.01 31.52
CA ALA A 206 -14.46 1.17 31.20
C ALA A 206 -14.44 1.44 29.69
N GLY A 207 -14.28 0.39 28.87
CA GLY A 207 -14.39 0.48 27.41
C GLY A 207 -15.77 0.99 26.97
N LEU A 208 -16.86 0.45 27.52
CA LEU A 208 -18.21 0.92 27.22
C LEU A 208 -18.41 2.39 27.60
N LEU A 209 -17.92 2.83 28.77
CA LEU A 209 -18.01 4.25 29.16
C LEU A 209 -17.18 5.16 28.25
N PHE A 210 -15.97 4.74 27.88
CA PHE A 210 -15.07 5.51 27.03
C PHE A 210 -15.63 5.73 25.62
N TRP A 211 -16.09 4.66 24.98
CA TRP A 211 -16.56 4.70 23.59
C TRP A 211 -17.94 5.36 23.44
N LEU A 212 -18.72 5.47 24.51
CA LEU A 212 -20.02 6.12 24.51
C LEU A 212 -19.94 7.59 24.04
N ALA A 213 -18.93 8.34 24.50
CA ALA A 213 -18.73 9.75 24.13
C ALA A 213 -18.29 9.93 22.65
N ILE A 214 -17.63 8.91 22.08
CA ILE A 214 -17.11 8.94 20.71
C ILE A 214 -18.19 8.53 19.70
N ILE A 215 -18.95 7.48 20.00
CA ILE A 215 -19.94 6.92 19.05
C ILE A 215 -21.26 7.70 19.08
N GLU A 216 -21.61 8.26 20.23
CA GLU A 216 -22.84 9.04 20.42
C GLU A 216 -24.12 8.26 20.00
N PRO A 217 -24.33 7.01 20.48
CA PRO A 217 -25.49 6.19 20.10
C PRO A 217 -26.79 6.84 20.57
N PHE A 218 -27.82 6.85 19.72
CA PHE A 218 -29.09 7.47 20.09
C PHE A 218 -29.73 6.77 21.32
N PRO A 219 -30.23 7.48 22.35
CA PRO A 219 -30.49 8.93 22.43
C PRO A 219 -29.41 9.77 23.13
N TYR A 220 -28.13 9.36 23.10
CA TYR A 220 -27.02 10.12 23.67
C TYR A 220 -27.01 11.57 23.17
N ARG A 221 -26.86 12.51 24.11
CA ARG A 221 -26.74 13.94 23.81
C ARG A 221 -25.30 14.37 23.99
N ARG A 222 -24.69 14.83 22.90
CA ARG A 222 -23.31 15.36 22.89
C ARG A 222 -23.17 16.48 23.92
N ARG A 223 -22.15 16.36 24.78
CA ARG A 223 -21.83 17.37 25.82
C ARG A 223 -20.62 18.22 25.49
N TRP A 224 -19.61 17.62 24.87
CA TRP A 224 -18.39 18.31 24.46
C TRP A 224 -18.40 18.57 22.94
N PRO A 225 -17.76 19.65 22.47
CA PRO A 225 -17.63 19.87 21.03
C PRO A 225 -16.83 18.72 20.41
N ARG A 226 -17.19 18.33 19.18
CA ARG A 226 -16.60 17.15 18.53
C ARG A 226 -15.07 17.21 18.43
N ILE A 227 -14.49 18.42 18.33
CA ILE A 227 -13.04 18.62 18.27
C ILE A 227 -12.34 18.29 19.59
N ALA A 228 -13.00 18.44 20.74
CA ALA A 228 -12.46 18.07 22.04
C ALA A 228 -12.28 16.55 22.19
N MET A 229 -12.84 15.74 21.27
CA MET A 229 -12.58 14.30 21.23
C MET A 229 -11.19 13.96 20.69
N VAL A 230 -10.51 14.89 20.01
CA VAL A 230 -9.13 14.70 19.54
C VAL A 230 -8.15 14.60 20.72
N PRO A 231 -8.03 15.62 21.61
CA PRO A 231 -7.18 15.49 22.79
C PRO A 231 -7.64 14.37 23.73
N TYR A 232 -8.95 14.07 23.80
CA TYR A 232 -9.49 12.92 24.54
C TYR A 232 -8.91 11.57 24.06
N LEU A 233 -8.91 11.34 22.73
CA LEU A 233 -8.38 10.12 22.12
C LEU A 233 -6.85 10.06 22.23
N VAL A 234 -6.16 11.17 21.96
CA VAL A 234 -4.69 11.26 22.07
C VAL A 234 -4.22 11.04 23.50
N ALA A 235 -4.93 11.56 24.50
CA ALA A 235 -4.57 11.34 25.90
C ALA A 235 -4.79 9.89 26.34
N ALA A 236 -5.82 9.21 25.80
CA ALA A 236 -6.03 7.79 26.05
C ALA A 236 -4.93 6.94 25.38
N ASP A 237 -4.58 7.26 24.14
CA ASP A 237 -3.48 6.62 23.42
C ASP A 237 -2.15 6.79 24.16
N LEU A 238 -1.86 7.99 24.67
CA LEU A 238 -0.67 8.23 25.48
C LEU A 238 -0.60 7.30 26.70
N SER A 239 -1.72 7.09 27.41
CA SER A 239 -1.75 6.16 28.55
C SER A 239 -1.48 4.71 28.13
N ASN A 240 -2.04 4.28 26.99
CA ASN A 240 -1.79 2.96 26.41
C ASN A 240 -0.32 2.80 25.98
N THR A 241 0.24 3.81 25.31
CA THR A 241 1.64 3.83 24.86
C THR A 241 2.62 3.80 26.03
N ILE A 242 2.35 4.49 27.14
CA ILE A 242 3.21 4.45 28.33
C ILE A 242 3.32 3.01 28.87
N VAL A 243 2.19 2.31 28.97
CA VAL A 243 2.18 0.91 29.42
C VAL A 243 2.90 0.01 28.42
N ALA A 244 2.56 0.11 27.14
CA ALA A 244 3.19 -0.71 26.11
C ALA A 244 4.71 -0.46 26.03
N ALA A 245 5.16 0.79 26.11
CA ALA A 245 6.57 1.14 26.14
C ALA A 245 7.27 0.54 27.37
N SER A 246 6.64 0.58 28.55
CA SER A 246 7.21 -0.03 29.76
C SER A 246 7.42 -1.55 29.62
N LEU A 247 6.51 -2.24 28.92
CA LEU A 247 6.63 -3.67 28.63
C LEU A 247 7.70 -3.96 27.57
N ALA A 248 7.76 -3.15 26.50
CA ALA A 248 8.67 -3.34 25.36
C ALA A 248 10.14 -3.07 25.72
N PHE A 249 10.40 -2.03 26.52
CA PHE A 249 11.74 -1.56 26.87
C PHE A 249 12.24 -2.07 28.22
N SER A 250 11.49 -2.95 28.89
CA SER A 250 11.96 -3.61 30.11
C SER A 250 13.18 -4.49 29.83
N SER A 251 14.18 -4.43 30.72
CA SER A 251 15.36 -5.29 30.68
C SER A 251 15.09 -6.71 31.19
N GLY A 252 13.94 -6.95 31.83
CA GLY A 252 13.54 -8.25 32.37
C GLY A 252 12.04 -8.49 32.30
N VAL A 253 11.62 -9.71 32.66
CA VAL A 253 10.20 -10.10 32.69
C VAL A 253 9.52 -9.40 33.87
N ILE A 254 8.48 -8.62 33.58
CA ILE A 254 7.74 -7.81 34.57
C ILE A 254 6.72 -8.64 35.36
N TYR A 255 6.18 -9.70 34.73
CA TYR A 255 5.14 -10.56 35.31
C TYR A 255 5.72 -11.96 35.60
N PRO A 256 6.07 -12.28 36.86
CA PRO A 256 6.68 -13.55 37.25
C PRO A 256 5.88 -14.80 36.86
N TRP A 257 4.55 -14.72 36.81
CA TRP A 257 3.68 -15.81 36.35
C TRP A 257 4.13 -16.39 35.00
N TYR A 258 4.36 -15.54 34.00
CA TYR A 258 4.77 -15.99 32.66
C TYR A 258 6.23 -16.44 32.60
N ALA A 259 7.10 -15.94 33.48
CA ALA A 259 8.47 -16.46 33.58
C ALA A 259 8.47 -17.95 33.97
N SER A 260 7.61 -18.34 34.92
CA SER A 260 7.48 -19.73 35.36
C SER A 260 6.88 -20.65 34.29
N ILE A 261 5.90 -20.16 33.52
CA ILE A 261 5.25 -20.93 32.45
C ILE A 261 6.15 -21.03 31.22
N GLY A 262 6.84 -19.94 30.86
CA GLY A 262 7.79 -19.91 29.74
C GLY A 262 8.91 -20.92 29.95
N LEU A 263 9.48 -20.99 31.16
CA LEU A 263 10.47 -21.99 31.53
C LEU A 263 9.94 -23.44 31.38
N ALA A 264 8.70 -23.69 31.81
CA ALA A 264 8.09 -25.01 31.71
C ALA A 264 7.77 -25.45 30.25
N ARG A 265 7.66 -24.50 29.32
CA ARG A 265 7.30 -24.75 27.91
C ARG A 265 8.46 -24.53 26.93
N GLY A 266 9.62 -24.11 27.39
CA GLY A 266 10.74 -23.74 26.52
C GLY A 266 10.49 -22.46 25.69
N VAL A 267 9.64 -21.55 26.18
CA VAL A 267 9.30 -20.29 25.49
C VAL A 267 9.96 -19.12 26.24
N ASP A 268 10.62 -18.22 25.50
CA ASP A 268 11.18 -17.00 26.07
C ASP A 268 10.08 -16.01 26.50
N ALA A 269 9.87 -15.91 27.81
CA ALA A 269 8.90 -15.00 28.41
C ALA A 269 9.21 -13.52 28.15
N LEU A 270 10.47 -13.15 27.93
CA LEU A 270 10.84 -11.78 27.60
C LEU A 270 10.45 -11.43 26.15
N ALA A 271 10.66 -12.36 25.21
CA ALA A 271 10.19 -12.23 23.84
C ALA A 271 8.65 -12.14 23.77
N ASP A 272 7.92 -13.00 24.49
CA ASP A 272 6.45 -12.95 24.59
C ASP A 272 5.98 -11.61 25.17
N GLN A 273 6.67 -11.08 26.19
CA GLN A 273 6.34 -9.76 26.73
C GLN A 273 6.52 -8.62 25.72
N LYS A 274 7.62 -8.62 24.95
CA LYS A 274 7.87 -7.62 23.91
C LYS A 274 6.85 -7.71 22.78
N LEU A 275 6.46 -8.91 22.40
CA LEU A 275 5.42 -9.12 21.39
C LEU A 275 4.05 -8.63 21.90
N ALA A 276 3.70 -8.94 23.14
CA ALA A 276 2.49 -8.47 23.80
C ALA A 276 2.44 -6.93 23.87
N ALA A 277 3.58 -6.29 24.15
CA ALA A 277 3.73 -4.84 24.09
C ALA A 277 3.45 -4.28 22.69
N GLY A 278 3.96 -4.93 21.64
CA GLY A 278 3.66 -4.56 20.24
C GLY A 278 2.18 -4.68 19.89
N ILE A 279 1.51 -5.74 20.35
CA ILE A 279 0.06 -5.97 20.17
C ILE A 279 -0.77 -4.90 20.90
N MET A 280 -0.36 -4.48 22.09
CA MET A 280 -1.03 -3.40 22.81
C MET A 280 -0.78 -2.04 22.13
N TRP A 281 0.44 -1.79 21.66
CA TRP A 281 0.82 -0.50 21.09
C TRP A 281 0.16 -0.26 19.73
N VAL A 282 0.41 -1.13 18.74
CA VAL A 282 0.06 -0.84 17.35
C VAL A 282 -1.46 -0.84 17.12
N PRO A 283 -2.20 -1.93 17.41
CA PRO A 283 -3.66 -1.94 17.42
C PRO A 283 -4.30 -0.84 18.28
N GLY A 284 -3.77 -0.59 19.48
CA GLY A 284 -4.26 0.46 20.39
C GLY A 284 -4.19 1.85 19.75
N SER A 285 -3.02 2.23 19.23
CA SER A 285 -2.83 3.52 18.58
C SER A 285 -3.65 3.65 17.30
N VAL A 286 -3.82 2.57 16.52
CA VAL A 286 -4.74 2.59 15.36
C VAL A 286 -6.18 2.86 15.81
N ALA A 287 -6.66 2.18 16.85
CA ALA A 287 -8.01 2.34 17.36
C ALA A 287 -8.30 3.77 17.87
N TYR A 288 -7.32 4.45 18.48
CA TYR A 288 -7.48 5.81 18.99
C TYR A 288 -7.22 6.90 17.95
N LEU A 289 -6.15 6.77 17.15
CA LEU A 289 -5.70 7.81 16.22
C LEU A 289 -6.53 7.87 14.94
N VAL A 290 -7.03 6.74 14.42
CA VAL A 290 -7.88 6.76 13.20
C VAL A 290 -9.15 7.60 13.42
N PRO A 291 -9.95 7.39 14.48
CA PRO A 291 -11.09 8.27 14.77
C PRO A 291 -10.70 9.73 15.00
N ALA A 292 -9.56 9.99 15.66
CA ALA A 292 -9.06 11.36 15.87
C ALA A 292 -8.76 12.04 14.52
N MET A 293 -8.06 11.35 13.62
CA MET A 293 -7.76 11.81 12.27
C MET A 293 -9.04 12.02 11.44
N VAL A 294 -10.03 11.13 11.54
CA VAL A 294 -11.33 11.31 10.87
C VAL A 294 -12.05 12.57 11.38
N ILE A 295 -12.01 12.83 12.70
CA ILE A 295 -12.61 14.04 13.28
C ILE A 295 -11.91 15.31 12.81
N VAL A 296 -10.57 15.31 12.78
CA VAL A 296 -9.75 16.43 12.28
C VAL A 296 -10.01 16.65 10.79
N ALA A 297 -9.96 15.59 9.99
CA ALA A 297 -10.23 15.63 8.55
C ALA A 297 -11.63 16.18 8.25
N ALA A 298 -12.66 15.71 8.97
CA ALA A 298 -14.03 16.20 8.80
C ALA A 298 -14.23 17.67 9.19
N ARG A 299 -13.28 18.29 9.88
CA ARG A 299 -13.31 19.71 10.32
C ARG A 299 -12.40 20.62 9.51
N LEU A 300 -11.17 20.17 9.22
CA LEU A 300 -10.15 20.94 8.49
C LEU A 300 -10.33 20.87 6.97
N LEU A 301 -11.00 19.84 6.47
CA LEU A 301 -11.40 19.79 5.07
C LEU A 301 -12.74 20.54 4.98
N PRO A 302 -12.80 21.74 4.39
CA PRO A 302 -14.09 22.34 4.11
C PRO A 302 -14.91 21.32 3.34
N ARG A 303 -16.20 21.17 3.65
CA ARG A 303 -17.12 20.33 2.87
C ARG A 303 -17.14 20.70 1.37
N HIS A 304 -16.56 21.86 1.02
CA HIS A 304 -16.35 22.38 -0.33
C HIS A 304 -14.96 22.10 -0.96
N ALA A 305 -13.96 21.62 -0.21
CA ALA A 305 -12.62 21.32 -0.76
C ALA A 305 -12.60 20.09 -1.67
N PHE A 306 -13.63 19.23 -1.58
CA PHE A 306 -13.78 18.04 -2.42
C PHE A 306 -14.80 18.20 -3.55
N GLY A 307 -15.12 19.43 -3.96
CA GLY A 307 -15.81 19.67 -5.24
C GLY A 307 -17.10 18.88 -5.45
N VAL A 308 -17.83 18.52 -4.39
CA VAL A 308 -19.21 18.04 -4.48
C VAL A 308 -20.04 19.28 -4.84
N PRO A 309 -20.59 19.38 -6.05
CA PRO A 309 -21.48 20.49 -6.38
C PRO A 309 -22.67 20.47 -5.43
N ARG A 310 -23.16 21.64 -5.04
CA ARG A 310 -24.45 21.75 -4.38
C ARG A 310 -25.50 21.21 -5.35
N ASP A 311 -26.24 20.20 -4.92
CA ASP A 311 -27.56 19.88 -5.46
C ASP A 311 -28.47 21.10 -5.23
N ASN A 312 -28.43 22.03 -6.18
CA ASN A 312 -29.44 23.06 -6.34
C ASN A 312 -29.63 23.33 -7.83
N GLU A 313 -29.99 22.28 -8.56
CA GLU A 313 -30.62 22.36 -9.87
C GLU A 313 -31.90 21.52 -9.87
N SER A 314 -32.89 22.01 -9.12
CA SER A 314 -34.28 21.86 -9.53
C SER A 314 -34.54 22.82 -10.70
N ALA A 315 -34.12 22.46 -11.90
CA ALA A 315 -34.57 23.10 -13.12
C ALA A 315 -34.74 22.03 -14.20
N ARG A 316 -35.99 21.68 -14.47
CA ARG A 316 -36.38 20.88 -15.63
C ARG A 316 -35.81 21.53 -16.90
N PRO A 317 -35.24 20.79 -17.87
CA PRO A 317 -34.98 21.35 -19.17
C PRO A 317 -36.32 21.53 -19.88
N LEU A 318 -36.74 22.78 -20.03
CA LEU A 318 -37.60 23.18 -21.13
C LEU A 318 -36.88 22.79 -22.43
N ARG A 319 -37.60 22.15 -23.35
CA ARG A 319 -37.16 21.98 -24.73
C ARG A 319 -36.82 23.36 -25.31
N SER A 320 -35.55 23.61 -25.58
CA SER A 320 -35.15 24.66 -26.53
C SER A 320 -34.13 24.07 -27.48
N LEU A 321 -34.45 24.17 -28.76
CA LEU A 321 -33.64 23.75 -29.89
C LEU A 321 -32.23 24.38 -29.86
N ALA A 322 -31.28 23.58 -30.35
CA ALA A 322 -29.93 23.83 -30.86
C ALA A 322 -29.40 25.28 -30.94
N LEU A 323 -28.18 25.47 -30.39
CA LEU A 323 -26.99 26.00 -31.08
C LEU A 323 -25.70 25.67 -30.25
N PRO A 324 -24.67 24.96 -30.80
CA PRO A 324 -23.66 24.26 -30.00
C PRO A 324 -22.28 24.94 -29.90
N VAL A 325 -22.19 26.27 -29.82
CA VAL A 325 -20.88 26.99 -29.89
C VAL A 325 -20.41 27.59 -28.56
N LEU A 326 -21.24 27.71 -27.53
CA LEU A 326 -20.81 28.24 -26.23
C LEU A 326 -21.40 27.44 -25.08
N GLN A 327 -20.99 26.17 -24.95
CA GLN A 327 -21.17 25.48 -23.67
C GLN A 327 -20.21 26.07 -22.64
N ARG A 328 -20.79 26.97 -21.83
CA ARG A 328 -20.29 27.54 -20.59
C ARG A 328 -19.62 26.42 -19.76
N VAL A 329 -18.30 26.33 -19.88
CA VAL A 329 -17.47 25.42 -19.09
C VAL A 329 -17.58 25.87 -17.64
N THR A 330 -18.06 24.99 -16.77
CA THR A 330 -17.93 25.12 -15.32
C THR A 330 -16.46 25.35 -14.98
N THR A 331 -16.15 26.60 -14.64
CA THR A 331 -14.87 27.05 -14.12
C THR A 331 -14.57 26.31 -12.82
N PRO A 332 -13.48 25.52 -12.72
CA PRO A 332 -12.91 25.24 -11.41
C PRO A 332 -12.41 26.58 -10.86
N GLN A 333 -12.85 26.95 -9.66
CA GLN A 333 -12.41 28.16 -8.97
C GLN A 333 -10.87 28.28 -9.05
N SER A 334 -10.43 29.38 -9.66
CA SER A 334 -9.12 29.98 -9.48
C SER A 334 -8.87 30.13 -7.97
N SER A 335 -8.02 29.27 -7.42
CA SER A 335 -7.41 29.57 -6.14
C SER A 335 -6.18 30.43 -6.41
N ALA A 336 -6.16 31.65 -5.89
CA ALA A 336 -4.99 32.52 -5.86
C ALA A 336 -3.72 31.84 -5.27
N ASN A 337 -3.88 30.67 -4.63
CA ASN A 337 -2.82 29.79 -4.12
C ASN A 337 -2.02 29.00 -5.18
N SER A 338 -2.41 28.98 -6.47
CA SER A 338 -1.60 28.24 -7.48
C SER A 338 -0.27 28.94 -7.78
N LYS A 339 -0.19 30.27 -7.58
CA LYS A 339 1.01 31.07 -7.84
C LYS A 339 2.14 30.83 -6.82
N THR A 340 1.82 30.34 -5.61
CA THR A 340 2.81 30.13 -4.53
C THR A 340 3.41 28.71 -4.51
N ASN A 341 2.86 27.75 -5.27
CA ASN A 341 3.24 26.33 -5.20
C ASN A 341 3.92 25.78 -6.47
N ASP A 342 4.36 26.66 -7.38
CA ASP A 342 5.04 26.30 -8.63
C ASP A 342 6.55 26.09 -8.43
N PHE A 343 7.00 24.85 -8.67
CA PHE A 343 8.40 24.44 -8.53
C PHE A 343 9.35 25.15 -9.51
N LEU A 344 8.84 25.65 -10.65
CA LEU A 344 9.65 26.37 -11.64
C LEU A 344 10.01 27.80 -11.21
N ARG A 345 9.47 28.29 -10.09
CA ARG A 345 9.81 29.61 -9.52
C ARG A 345 11.05 29.59 -8.64
N ILE A 346 11.54 28.41 -8.23
CA ILE A 346 12.80 28.29 -7.50
C ILE A 346 13.92 28.82 -8.41
N PRO A 347 14.72 29.83 -7.99
CA PRO A 347 15.54 30.61 -8.91
C PRO A 347 16.54 29.75 -9.70
N VAL A 348 17.30 28.88 -9.03
CA VAL A 348 18.31 28.03 -9.68
C VAL A 348 17.66 26.86 -10.43
N ILE A 349 16.86 26.05 -9.73
CA ILE A 349 16.23 24.85 -10.29
C ILE A 349 15.29 25.21 -11.44
N GLY A 350 14.46 26.23 -11.23
CA GLY A 350 13.52 26.72 -12.22
C GLY A 350 14.18 27.34 -13.44
N ALA A 351 15.34 27.99 -13.30
CA ALA A 351 16.11 28.49 -14.45
C ALA A 351 16.66 27.33 -15.30
N VAL A 352 17.24 26.31 -14.67
CA VAL A 352 17.78 25.12 -15.35
C VAL A 352 16.67 24.35 -16.07
N LEU A 353 15.52 24.12 -15.40
CA LEU A 353 14.40 23.37 -15.97
C LEU A 353 13.68 24.12 -17.10
N ARG A 354 13.57 25.45 -17.03
CA ARG A 354 12.98 26.26 -18.10
C ARG A 354 13.89 26.33 -19.33
N SER A 355 15.21 26.29 -19.14
CA SER A 355 16.18 26.32 -20.24
C SER A 355 16.12 25.03 -21.08
N PRO A 356 15.80 25.10 -22.39
CA PRO A 356 15.88 23.93 -23.27
C PRO A 356 17.29 23.34 -23.35
N ARG A 357 18.32 24.20 -23.25
CA ARG A 357 19.73 23.78 -23.21
C ARG A 357 20.05 23.04 -21.92
N GLY A 358 19.56 23.52 -20.77
CA GLY A 358 19.73 22.85 -19.48
C GLY A 358 19.14 21.43 -19.49
N ARG A 359 17.92 21.28 -20.01
CA ARG A 359 17.27 19.96 -20.17
C ARG A 359 18.03 19.05 -21.14
N LEU A 360 18.54 19.59 -22.25
CA LEU A 360 19.36 18.81 -23.19
C LEU A 360 20.68 18.37 -22.58
N MET A 361 21.40 19.26 -21.87
CA MET A 361 22.65 18.93 -21.21
C MET A 361 22.47 17.83 -20.18
N LEU A 362 21.39 17.86 -19.39
CA LEU A 362 21.06 16.79 -18.45
C LEU A 362 20.91 15.43 -19.16
N ARG A 363 20.15 15.37 -20.26
CA ARG A 363 19.94 14.13 -21.04
C ARG A 363 21.23 13.63 -21.70
N VAL A 364 22.06 14.54 -22.22
CA VAL A 364 23.34 14.20 -22.83
C VAL A 364 24.33 13.70 -21.77
N ALA A 365 24.40 14.34 -20.60
CA ALA A 365 25.24 13.88 -19.50
C ALA A 365 24.85 12.46 -19.05
N LEU A 366 23.53 12.19 -18.92
CA LEU A 366 23.05 10.86 -18.59
C LEU A 366 23.25 9.85 -19.72
N LEU A 367 23.22 10.27 -20.99
CA LEU A 367 23.58 9.42 -22.12
C LEU A 367 25.07 9.04 -22.06
N ILE A 368 25.96 9.99 -21.78
CA ILE A 368 27.39 9.72 -21.59
C ILE A 368 27.59 8.73 -20.44
N ALA A 369 26.94 8.95 -19.29
CA ALA A 369 26.99 8.03 -18.17
C ALA A 369 26.50 6.62 -18.57
N ALA A 370 25.39 6.51 -19.31
CA ALA A 370 24.90 5.23 -19.82
C ALA A 370 25.88 4.57 -20.80
N MET A 371 26.58 5.33 -21.63
CA MET A 371 27.60 4.81 -22.54
C MET A 371 28.86 4.33 -21.79
N LEU A 372 29.24 4.97 -20.68
CA LEU A 372 30.31 4.48 -19.81
C LEU A 372 29.94 3.14 -19.16
N VAL A 373 28.68 3.01 -18.72
CA VAL A 373 28.14 1.73 -18.22
C VAL A 373 28.18 0.65 -19.31
N VAL A 374 27.80 0.98 -20.54
CA VAL A 374 27.88 0.06 -21.69
C VAL A 374 29.32 -0.34 -21.97
N LEU A 375 30.26 0.61 -21.99
CA LEU A 375 31.67 0.34 -22.25
C LEU A 375 32.25 -0.63 -21.22
N ASP A 376 31.96 -0.39 -19.95
CA ASP A 376 32.38 -1.27 -18.86
C ASP A 376 31.67 -2.64 -18.88
N GLY A 377 30.40 -2.70 -19.29
CA GLY A 377 29.71 -3.97 -19.48
C GLY A 377 30.24 -4.81 -20.66
N LEU A 378 30.91 -4.20 -21.64
CA LEU A 378 31.50 -4.90 -22.79
C LEU A 378 32.98 -5.27 -22.59
N LEU A 379 33.74 -4.48 -21.82
CA LEU A 379 35.19 -4.60 -21.69
C LEU A 379 35.67 -4.89 -20.26
N GLY A 380 34.82 -4.64 -19.27
CA GLY A 380 35.16 -4.76 -17.85
C GLY A 380 35.02 -6.18 -17.32
N ALA A 381 34.98 -6.30 -15.99
CA ALA A 381 34.89 -7.60 -15.32
C ALA A 381 33.55 -8.32 -15.60
N ASP A 382 33.59 -9.64 -15.77
CA ASP A 382 32.38 -10.47 -15.97
C ASP A 382 31.52 -10.55 -14.70
N ALA A 383 32.11 -10.38 -13.52
CA ALA A 383 31.39 -10.39 -12.26
C ALA A 383 30.50 -9.14 -12.12
N ALA A 384 29.18 -9.34 -12.18
CA ALA A 384 28.17 -8.27 -12.06
C ALA A 384 28.39 -7.29 -10.89
N PRO A 385 28.75 -7.72 -9.67
CA PRO A 385 28.95 -6.83 -8.52
C PRO A 385 30.10 -5.84 -8.67
N MET A 386 31.06 -6.17 -9.53
CA MET A 386 32.25 -5.37 -9.81
C MET A 386 32.10 -4.56 -11.09
N ASN A 387 31.05 -4.81 -11.87
CA ASN A 387 30.80 -4.14 -13.14
C ASN A 387 29.74 -3.04 -12.98
N LEU A 388 29.96 -1.88 -13.61
CA LEU A 388 28.98 -0.79 -13.61
C LEU A 388 27.65 -1.24 -14.24
N ALA A 389 27.68 -2.09 -15.27
CA ALA A 389 26.47 -2.61 -15.92
C ALA A 389 25.68 -3.58 -15.03
N GLY A 390 26.36 -4.38 -14.20
CA GLY A 390 25.68 -5.28 -13.26
C GLY A 390 25.06 -4.55 -12.06
N THR A 391 25.64 -3.43 -11.63
CA THR A 391 25.23 -2.73 -10.39
C THR A 391 24.35 -1.48 -10.63
N PHE A 392 24.79 -0.53 -11.47
CA PHE A 392 24.16 0.80 -11.55
C PHE A 392 22.74 0.78 -12.11
N PRO A 393 22.44 0.14 -13.26
CA PRO A 393 21.09 0.16 -13.84
C PRO A 393 20.05 -0.57 -12.98
N TRP A 394 20.47 -1.57 -12.21
CA TRP A 394 19.58 -2.50 -11.51
C TRP A 394 19.39 -2.12 -10.04
N THR A 395 20.48 -1.84 -9.32
CA THR A 395 20.45 -1.57 -7.87
C THR A 395 20.30 -0.08 -7.59
N HIS A 396 21.21 0.74 -8.12
CA HIS A 396 21.31 2.16 -7.72
C HIS A 396 20.31 3.04 -8.46
N TRP A 397 20.26 2.96 -9.79
CA TRP A 397 19.40 3.81 -10.62
C TRP A 397 17.92 3.53 -10.35
N ARG A 398 17.50 2.27 -10.18
CA ARG A 398 16.09 1.94 -9.90
C ARG A 398 15.63 2.52 -8.56
N GLY A 399 16.41 2.32 -7.51
CA GLY A 399 16.11 2.88 -6.18
C GLY A 399 16.01 4.41 -6.21
N VAL A 400 17.02 5.08 -6.79
CA VAL A 400 17.04 6.54 -6.93
C VAL A 400 15.87 7.03 -7.79
N ALA A 401 15.56 6.35 -8.90
CA ALA A 401 14.48 6.72 -9.79
C ALA A 401 13.11 6.62 -9.11
N VAL A 402 12.85 5.56 -8.33
CA VAL A 402 11.57 5.42 -7.62
C VAL A 402 11.37 6.56 -6.61
N ILE A 403 12.39 6.86 -5.80
CA ILE A 403 12.35 7.97 -4.84
C ILE A 403 12.12 9.30 -5.57
N ALA A 404 12.88 9.56 -6.64
CA ALA A 404 12.77 10.78 -7.42
C ALA A 404 11.38 10.93 -8.08
N ILE A 405 10.81 9.83 -8.59
CA ILE A 405 9.49 9.84 -9.23
C ILE A 405 8.39 10.13 -8.21
N LEU A 406 8.42 9.46 -7.05
CA LEU A 406 7.43 9.65 -5.99
C LEU A 406 7.51 11.06 -5.37
N ALA A 407 8.67 11.71 -5.42
CA ALA A 407 8.85 13.08 -4.95
C ALA A 407 8.46 14.14 -6.00
N LEU A 408 8.87 13.96 -7.26
CA LEU A 408 8.90 15.02 -8.28
C LEU A 408 8.04 14.75 -9.53
N GLY A 409 7.36 13.61 -9.62
CA GLY A 409 6.58 13.22 -10.80
C GLY A 409 7.44 12.54 -11.86
N ASN A 410 7.21 12.77 -13.14
CA ASN A 410 7.92 12.08 -14.23
C ASN A 410 9.34 12.60 -14.50
N VAL A 411 10.09 12.97 -13.46
CA VAL A 411 11.45 13.52 -13.58
C VAL A 411 12.43 12.54 -14.23
N ALA A 412 12.30 11.24 -13.98
CA ALA A 412 13.12 10.21 -14.60
C ALA A 412 12.87 10.13 -16.13
N CYS A 413 11.62 10.23 -16.57
CA CYS A 413 11.27 10.32 -18.00
C CYS A 413 11.85 11.58 -18.66
N MET A 414 11.89 12.71 -17.95
CA MET A 414 12.49 13.96 -18.45
C MET A 414 13.99 13.82 -18.64
N ALA A 415 14.66 13.17 -17.70
CA ALA A 415 16.11 12.97 -17.65
C ALA A 415 16.57 11.75 -18.49
N CYS A 416 15.64 10.95 -19.01
CA CYS A 416 15.92 9.69 -19.68
C CYS A 416 16.98 9.81 -20.81
N PRO A 417 18.08 9.04 -20.76
CA PRO A 417 19.15 9.10 -21.76
C PRO A 417 18.69 8.62 -23.14
N LEU A 418 17.69 7.72 -23.21
CA LEU A 418 17.17 7.18 -24.47
C LEU A 418 16.53 8.24 -25.38
N ILE A 419 16.16 9.41 -24.83
CA ILE A 419 15.52 10.50 -25.57
C ILE A 419 16.57 11.52 -26.09
N ALA A 420 17.82 11.44 -25.61
CA ALA A 420 18.89 12.34 -26.04
C ALA A 420 19.19 12.23 -27.55
N PRO A 421 19.38 11.03 -28.14
CA PRO A 421 19.69 10.90 -29.57
C PRO A 421 18.63 11.55 -30.45
N ARG A 422 17.35 11.32 -30.15
CA ARG A 422 16.23 11.97 -30.83
C ARG A 422 16.33 13.50 -30.80
N THR A 423 16.61 14.09 -29.65
CA THR A 423 16.62 15.56 -29.50
C THR A 423 17.71 16.20 -30.37
N VAL A 424 18.81 15.46 -30.59
CA VAL A 424 19.92 15.86 -31.46
C VAL A 424 19.59 15.59 -32.93
N LEU A 425 19.22 14.36 -33.27
CA LEU A 425 19.02 13.90 -34.65
C LEU A 425 17.82 14.56 -35.35
N ARG A 426 16.77 14.94 -34.61
CA ARG A 426 15.62 15.64 -35.18
C ARG A 426 15.92 17.06 -35.69
N ARG A 427 17.15 17.57 -35.50
CA ARG A 427 17.63 18.78 -36.17
C ARG A 427 17.81 18.57 -37.68
N TRP A 428 18.12 17.34 -38.08
CA TRP A 428 18.37 16.98 -39.49
C TRP A 428 17.28 16.07 -40.07
N ILE A 429 16.64 15.24 -39.23
CA ILE A 429 15.65 14.25 -39.67
C ILE A 429 14.26 14.63 -39.15
N ARG A 430 13.28 14.75 -40.06
CA ARG A 430 11.88 14.99 -39.70
C ARG A 430 11.07 13.71 -39.91
N PRO A 431 10.49 13.11 -38.85
CA PRO A 431 9.61 11.96 -39.01
C PRO A 431 8.35 12.36 -39.78
N MET A 432 7.93 11.52 -40.73
CA MET A 432 6.76 11.77 -41.57
C MET A 432 5.62 10.77 -41.35
N ARG A 433 5.82 9.71 -40.55
CA ARG A 433 4.81 8.68 -40.33
C ARG A 433 4.04 8.93 -39.03
N ALA A 434 2.72 8.87 -39.09
CA ALA A 434 1.90 8.82 -37.89
C ALA A 434 1.92 7.42 -37.28
N TRP A 435 1.79 7.33 -35.94
CA TRP A 435 1.66 6.04 -35.26
C TRP A 435 0.39 5.30 -35.72
N PRO A 436 0.46 3.99 -36.06
CA PRO A 436 -0.67 3.23 -36.60
C PRO A 436 -1.87 3.23 -35.65
N VAL A 437 -3.08 3.46 -36.18
CA VAL A 437 -4.31 3.58 -35.36
C VAL A 437 -4.58 2.30 -34.54
N ALA A 438 -4.35 1.13 -35.13
CA ALA A 438 -4.52 -0.17 -34.46
C ALA A 438 -3.64 -0.31 -33.20
N LEU A 439 -2.49 0.37 -33.15
CA LEU A 439 -1.54 0.34 -32.04
C LEU A 439 -1.68 1.53 -31.08
N ARG A 440 -2.73 2.36 -31.20
CA ARG A 440 -3.00 3.51 -30.31
C ARG A 440 -3.65 3.12 -28.98
N SER A 441 -3.35 1.93 -28.47
CA SER A 441 -3.79 1.43 -27.17
C SER A 441 -2.60 1.16 -26.25
N LYS A 442 -2.86 0.84 -24.98
CA LYS A 442 -1.83 0.40 -24.03
C LYS A 442 -1.58 -1.10 -24.03
N TRP A 443 -2.25 -1.88 -24.89
CA TRP A 443 -2.06 -3.33 -24.93
C TRP A 443 -0.63 -3.75 -25.31
N MET A 444 -0.01 -3.04 -26.26
CA MET A 444 1.40 -3.29 -26.58
C MET A 444 2.31 -3.00 -25.39
N ALA A 445 2.07 -1.89 -24.69
CA ALA A 445 2.76 -1.55 -23.45
C ALA A 445 2.56 -2.59 -22.33
N VAL A 446 1.34 -3.11 -22.19
CA VAL A 446 0.99 -4.18 -21.24
C VAL A 446 1.81 -5.44 -21.54
N VAL A 447 1.82 -5.89 -22.79
CA VAL A 447 2.59 -7.08 -23.21
C VAL A 447 4.08 -6.85 -22.97
N LEU A 448 4.62 -5.70 -23.40
CA LEU A 448 6.04 -5.39 -23.22
C LEU A 448 6.44 -5.25 -21.74
N MET A 449 5.53 -4.81 -20.87
CA MET A 449 5.78 -4.78 -19.42
C MET A 449 5.88 -6.19 -18.83
N VAL A 450 4.97 -7.09 -19.19
CA VAL A 450 5.01 -8.49 -18.75
C VAL A 450 6.26 -9.17 -19.29
N VAL A 451 6.54 -9.02 -20.58
CA VAL A 451 7.76 -9.53 -21.22
C VAL A 451 8.99 -8.99 -20.52
N TRP A 452 9.03 -7.69 -20.18
CA TRP A 452 10.14 -7.09 -19.43
C TRP A 452 10.32 -7.75 -18.06
N LEU A 453 9.25 -7.83 -17.25
CA LEU A 453 9.29 -8.41 -15.91
C LEU A 453 9.67 -9.89 -15.91
N VAL A 454 9.22 -10.65 -16.90
CA VAL A 454 9.52 -12.08 -17.04
C VAL A 454 10.92 -12.31 -17.62
N SER A 455 11.32 -11.55 -18.65
CA SER A 455 12.60 -11.77 -19.33
C SER A 455 13.80 -11.43 -18.46
N TYR A 456 13.74 -10.37 -17.66
CA TYR A 456 14.88 -10.02 -16.82
C TYR A 456 15.16 -11.08 -15.75
N GLU A 457 14.12 -11.81 -15.34
CA GLU A 457 14.18 -12.98 -14.47
C GLU A 457 14.61 -14.24 -15.22
N ALA A 458 13.97 -14.52 -16.37
CA ALA A 458 14.21 -15.71 -17.18
C ALA A 458 15.64 -15.81 -17.73
N PHE A 459 16.30 -14.66 -17.92
CA PHE A 459 17.61 -14.57 -18.57
C PHE A 459 18.72 -14.02 -17.67
N ASP A 460 18.46 -13.80 -16.38
CA ASP A 460 19.43 -13.24 -15.43
C ASP A 460 20.14 -12.00 -15.98
N LEU A 461 19.37 -11.10 -16.62
CA LEU A 461 19.95 -9.94 -17.30
C LEU A 461 20.77 -9.06 -16.35
N TRP A 462 20.46 -9.10 -15.06
CA TRP A 462 21.15 -8.40 -13.98
C TRP A 462 22.50 -9.03 -13.61
N ASP A 463 22.71 -10.33 -13.84
CA ASP A 463 23.95 -11.05 -13.51
C ASP A 463 24.95 -11.10 -14.67
N SER A 464 24.52 -10.69 -15.87
CA SER A 464 25.38 -10.59 -17.05
C SER A 464 25.61 -9.13 -17.47
N PRO A 465 26.79 -8.56 -17.16
CA PRO A 465 27.17 -7.22 -17.60
C PRO A 465 27.08 -7.02 -19.11
N PHE A 466 27.55 -8.03 -19.87
CA PHE A 466 27.50 -8.02 -21.32
C PHE A 466 26.05 -7.98 -21.85
N ALA A 467 25.16 -8.83 -21.32
CA ALA A 467 23.76 -8.81 -21.71
C ALA A 467 23.09 -7.48 -21.35
N THR A 468 23.42 -6.89 -20.18
CA THR A 468 22.94 -5.55 -19.81
C THR A 468 23.44 -4.48 -20.78
N ALA A 469 24.71 -4.53 -21.20
CA ALA A 469 25.25 -3.56 -22.18
C ALA A 469 24.51 -3.65 -23.53
N LEU A 470 24.31 -4.87 -24.05
CA LEU A 470 23.53 -5.10 -25.27
C LEU A 470 22.08 -4.64 -25.14
N LEU A 471 21.48 -4.85 -23.96
CA LEU A 471 20.13 -4.39 -23.67
C LEU A 471 20.03 -2.86 -23.74
N ILE A 472 20.96 -2.14 -23.10
CA ILE A 472 21.00 -0.67 -23.14
C ILE A 472 21.16 -0.18 -24.59
N LEU A 473 22.09 -0.75 -25.35
CA LEU A 473 22.29 -0.43 -26.76
C LEU A 473 21.03 -0.70 -27.59
N GLY A 474 20.38 -1.84 -27.37
CA GLY A 474 19.12 -2.21 -28.01
C GLY A 474 18.00 -1.21 -27.70
N PHE A 475 17.87 -0.76 -26.45
CA PHE A 475 16.90 0.27 -26.07
C PHE A 475 17.19 1.63 -26.74
N ILE A 476 18.46 2.05 -26.78
CA ILE A 476 18.86 3.29 -27.46
C ILE A 476 18.56 3.20 -28.95
N ALA A 477 18.90 2.09 -29.59
CA ALA A 477 18.65 1.85 -31.01
C ALA A 477 17.15 1.83 -31.32
N ALA A 478 16.36 1.08 -30.55
CA ALA A 478 14.90 0.99 -30.71
C ALA A 478 14.21 2.35 -30.49
N ALA A 479 14.57 3.07 -29.43
CA ALA A 479 14.03 4.40 -29.15
C ALA A 479 14.34 5.38 -30.28
N THR A 480 15.59 5.37 -30.76
CA THR A 480 16.05 6.22 -31.87
C THR A 480 15.32 5.86 -33.16
N ALA A 481 15.23 4.58 -33.52
CA ALA A 481 14.55 4.12 -34.73
C ALA A 481 13.07 4.53 -34.73
N VAL A 482 12.34 4.26 -33.64
CA VAL A 482 10.91 4.61 -33.54
C VAL A 482 10.71 6.12 -33.60
N ASP A 483 11.51 6.91 -32.88
CA ASP A 483 11.34 8.37 -32.84
C ASP A 483 11.90 9.07 -34.09
N LEU A 484 12.67 8.42 -34.96
CA LEU A 484 13.04 8.95 -36.28
C LEU A 484 12.03 8.58 -37.37
N LEU A 485 11.34 7.45 -37.22
CA LEU A 485 10.31 7.00 -38.16
C LEU A 485 8.95 7.68 -37.89
N PHE A 486 8.57 7.83 -36.63
CA PHE A 486 7.23 8.27 -36.23
C PHE A 486 7.18 9.65 -35.58
N GLU A 487 6.11 10.39 -35.88
CA GLU A 487 5.84 11.71 -35.32
C GLU A 487 5.66 11.68 -33.79
N GLY A 488 5.82 12.84 -33.16
CA GLY A 488 5.61 13.00 -31.73
C GLY A 488 6.58 12.18 -30.89
N ALA A 489 6.21 11.76 -29.69
CA ALA A 489 6.98 10.91 -28.79
C ALA A 489 6.36 9.50 -28.69
N SER A 490 6.28 8.84 -29.85
CA SER A 490 5.60 7.56 -30.01
C SER A 490 6.25 6.44 -29.21
N PHE A 491 7.59 6.39 -29.13
CA PHE A 491 8.30 5.39 -28.33
C PHE A 491 7.90 5.45 -26.85
N CYS A 492 8.01 6.63 -26.24
CA CYS A 492 7.66 6.82 -24.83
C CYS A 492 6.17 6.58 -24.54
N ARG A 493 5.29 6.86 -25.52
CA ARG A 493 3.83 6.75 -25.33
C ARG A 493 3.30 5.33 -25.46
N TYR A 494 3.84 4.53 -26.38
CA TYR A 494 3.25 3.24 -26.75
C TYR A 494 4.21 2.06 -26.59
N VAL A 495 5.52 2.26 -26.75
CA VAL A 495 6.50 1.16 -26.84
C VAL A 495 7.27 0.95 -25.53
N CYS A 496 7.80 2.00 -24.92
CA CYS A 496 8.78 1.90 -23.84
C CYS A 496 8.18 1.27 -22.56
N PRO A 497 8.50 0.00 -22.20
CA PRO A 497 7.96 -0.62 -20.99
C PRO A 497 8.42 0.11 -19.73
N LEU A 498 9.70 0.49 -19.64
CA LEU A 498 10.23 1.29 -18.53
C LEU A 498 9.52 2.64 -18.39
N GLY A 499 9.17 3.28 -19.51
CA GLY A 499 8.43 4.54 -19.51
C GLY A 499 7.02 4.38 -18.97
N GLN A 500 6.33 3.30 -19.32
CA GLN A 500 4.98 3.01 -18.81
C GLN A 500 5.00 2.69 -17.32
N TYR A 501 6.04 2.00 -16.86
CA TYR A 501 6.28 1.72 -15.45
C TYR A 501 6.45 3.03 -14.67
N GLN A 502 7.35 3.91 -15.12
CA GLN A 502 7.61 5.21 -14.49
C GLN A 502 6.37 6.11 -14.51
N MET A 503 5.64 6.15 -15.63
CA MET A 503 4.41 6.93 -15.74
C MET A 503 3.31 6.41 -14.81
N MET A 504 3.19 5.09 -14.62
CA MET A 504 2.24 4.52 -13.65
C MET A 504 2.64 4.89 -12.22
N LEU A 505 3.92 4.70 -11.85
CA LEU A 505 4.46 5.07 -10.55
C LEU A 505 4.26 6.57 -10.25
N SER A 506 4.44 7.43 -11.24
CA SER A 506 4.30 8.88 -11.09
C SER A 506 2.86 9.36 -10.84
N THR A 507 1.84 8.52 -11.02
CA THR A 507 0.44 8.90 -10.79
C THR A 507 0.13 9.20 -9.33
N VAL A 508 0.94 8.69 -8.39
CA VAL A 508 0.80 8.94 -6.95
C VAL A 508 1.72 10.05 -6.45
N ALA A 509 2.58 10.59 -7.33
CA ALA A 509 3.48 11.68 -6.99
C ALA A 509 2.70 12.99 -6.71
N PRO A 510 3.17 13.85 -5.80
CA PRO A 510 2.50 15.08 -5.44
C PRO A 510 2.76 16.22 -6.43
N ARG A 511 3.44 15.99 -7.55
CA ARG A 511 3.85 17.02 -8.52
C ARG A 511 3.42 16.64 -9.93
N GLU A 512 2.82 17.58 -10.66
CA GLU A 512 2.46 17.41 -12.08
C GLU A 512 2.63 18.71 -12.89
N VAL A 513 2.78 18.59 -14.21
CA VAL A 513 2.70 19.75 -15.12
C VAL A 513 1.25 20.14 -15.29
N ARG A 514 0.91 21.41 -14.99
CA ARG A 514 -0.44 21.95 -15.11
C ARG A 514 -0.45 23.41 -15.54
N VAL A 515 -1.60 23.85 -16.02
CA VAL A 515 -1.92 25.27 -16.24
C VAL A 515 -2.02 25.98 -14.88
N LEU A 516 -1.44 27.17 -14.78
CA LEU A 516 -1.48 28.01 -13.57
C LEU A 516 -2.81 28.78 -13.45
N ASP A 517 -3.27 29.37 -14.56
CA ASP A 517 -4.52 30.12 -14.68
C ASP A 517 -5.34 29.62 -15.89
N THR A 518 -6.52 29.06 -15.64
CA THR A 518 -7.38 28.53 -16.70
C THR A 518 -7.95 29.61 -17.62
N GLU A 519 -8.11 30.85 -17.15
CA GLU A 519 -8.68 31.94 -17.96
C GLU A 519 -7.70 32.43 -19.01
N VAL A 520 -6.41 32.49 -18.69
CA VAL A 520 -5.35 32.80 -19.65
C VAL A 520 -5.34 31.76 -20.77
N CYS A 521 -5.53 30.47 -20.45
CA CYS A 521 -5.65 29.43 -21.46
C CYS A 521 -6.94 29.54 -22.28
N ALA A 522 -8.06 29.98 -21.70
CA ALA A 522 -9.31 30.16 -22.43
C ALA A 522 -9.24 31.29 -23.48
N LYS A 523 -8.38 32.29 -23.24
CA LYS A 523 -8.14 33.43 -24.16
C LYS A 523 -7.01 33.17 -25.16
N CYS A 524 -6.22 32.11 -24.99
CA CYS A 524 -5.08 31.79 -25.84
C CYS A 524 -5.54 31.23 -27.19
N THR A 525 -5.18 31.90 -28.29
CA THR A 525 -5.55 31.48 -29.66
C THR A 525 -4.45 30.67 -30.35
N THR A 526 -3.18 30.87 -29.98
CA THR A 526 -2.03 30.27 -30.68
C THR A 526 -1.86 28.78 -30.39
N HIS A 527 -2.11 28.36 -29.14
CA HIS A 527 -1.94 26.98 -28.68
C HIS A 527 -0.51 26.43 -28.87
N ASP A 528 0.49 27.29 -28.74
CA ASP A 528 1.92 26.96 -28.93
C ASP A 528 2.41 25.87 -27.98
N CYS A 529 1.78 25.70 -26.82
CA CYS A 529 2.11 24.62 -25.87
C CYS A 529 1.96 23.21 -26.46
N ILE A 530 1.23 23.06 -27.58
CA ILE A 530 1.04 21.81 -28.31
C ILE A 530 1.68 21.88 -29.70
N LYS A 531 1.48 22.99 -30.42
CA LYS A 531 1.98 23.15 -31.80
C LYS A 531 3.50 23.42 -31.85
N GLY A 532 4.05 23.98 -30.78
CA GLY A 532 5.36 24.62 -30.79
C GLY A 532 5.28 26.01 -31.43
N ARG A 533 6.34 26.79 -31.25
CA ARG A 533 6.50 28.11 -31.86
C ARG A 533 7.96 28.40 -32.17
N VAL A 534 8.18 29.35 -33.06
CA VAL A 534 9.50 29.94 -33.31
C VAL A 534 9.49 31.35 -32.71
N ALA A 535 10.45 31.65 -31.85
CA ALA A 535 10.56 32.94 -31.17
C ALA A 535 11.94 33.54 -31.40
N ILE A 536 12.04 34.87 -31.49
CA ILE A 536 13.33 35.56 -31.61
C ILE A 536 13.85 35.81 -30.20
N ASN A 537 15.07 35.35 -29.91
CA ASN A 537 15.71 35.60 -28.63
C ASN A 537 16.19 37.05 -28.56
N SER A 538 15.58 37.85 -27.68
CA SER A 538 15.86 39.29 -27.53
C SER A 538 17.32 39.62 -27.19
N ALA A 539 18.06 38.68 -26.56
CA ALA A 539 19.45 38.89 -26.17
C ALA A 539 20.46 38.54 -27.28
N THR A 540 20.11 37.66 -28.23
CA THR A 540 21.04 37.17 -29.26
C THR A 540 20.61 37.46 -30.69
N GLY A 541 19.38 37.94 -30.90
CA GLY A 541 18.79 38.19 -32.21
C GLY A 541 18.49 36.93 -33.04
N LYS A 542 18.81 35.73 -32.51
CA LYS A 542 18.65 34.46 -33.24
C LYS A 542 17.24 33.88 -33.06
N SER A 543 16.77 33.22 -34.12
CA SER A 543 15.53 32.46 -34.12
C SER A 543 15.70 31.18 -33.29
N GLU A 544 14.88 31.02 -32.25
CA GLU A 544 14.84 29.85 -31.38
C GLU A 544 13.54 29.06 -31.59
N VAL A 545 13.69 27.77 -31.83
CA VAL A 545 12.56 26.84 -31.99
C VAL A 545 12.17 26.29 -30.62
N HIS A 546 10.93 26.55 -30.20
CA HIS A 546 10.32 25.98 -29.00
C HIS A 546 9.38 24.84 -29.41
N PRO A 547 9.75 23.57 -29.20
CA PRO A 547 8.87 22.44 -29.53
C PRO A 547 7.61 22.46 -28.65
N GLY A 548 6.49 22.01 -29.22
CA GLY A 548 5.26 21.80 -28.46
C GLY A 548 5.26 20.45 -27.73
N CYS A 549 4.13 20.08 -27.13
CA CYS A 549 3.98 18.78 -26.48
C CYS A 549 4.06 17.63 -27.50
N GLY A 550 5.19 16.92 -27.53
CA GLY A 550 5.39 15.76 -28.43
C GLY A 550 4.42 14.60 -28.22
N LEU A 551 3.64 14.60 -27.12
CA LEU A 551 2.61 13.60 -26.82
C LEU A 551 1.20 14.06 -27.22
N GLY A 552 1.06 15.31 -27.69
CA GLY A 552 -0.23 15.89 -28.08
C GLY A 552 -1.17 16.14 -26.89
N LEU A 553 -0.64 16.35 -25.68
CA LEU A 553 -1.45 16.60 -24.50
C LEU A 553 -1.93 18.06 -24.47
N PHE A 554 -3.24 18.25 -24.50
CA PHE A 554 -3.91 19.52 -24.28
C PHE A 554 -3.92 19.88 -22.79
N LEU A 555 -3.00 20.76 -22.41
CA LEU A 555 -2.72 21.15 -21.02
C LEU A 555 -3.95 21.54 -20.19
N PRO A 556 -4.93 22.33 -20.70
CA PRO A 556 -6.11 22.68 -19.90
C PRO A 556 -6.99 21.49 -19.50
N LYS A 557 -6.89 20.36 -20.21
CA LYS A 557 -7.59 19.10 -19.88
C LYS A 557 -6.61 17.98 -19.50
N LYS A 558 -5.32 18.27 -19.31
CA LYS A 558 -4.35 17.32 -18.79
C LYS A 558 -4.56 17.20 -17.28
N SER A 559 -4.63 15.97 -16.79
CA SER A 559 -4.66 15.66 -15.37
C SER A 559 -3.85 14.40 -15.10
N GLY A 560 -3.08 14.40 -14.02
CA GLY A 560 -2.16 13.33 -13.66
C GLY A 560 -0.87 13.36 -14.49
N ASN A 561 0.02 12.43 -14.16
CA ASN A 561 1.30 12.25 -14.83
C ASN A 561 1.29 11.17 -15.93
N LEU A 562 0.24 10.37 -16.02
CA LEU A 562 0.09 9.36 -17.08
C LEU A 562 0.13 10.02 -18.47
N ASP A 563 0.89 9.42 -19.40
CA ASP A 563 1.22 9.94 -20.74
C ASP A 563 1.97 11.28 -20.78
N CYS A 564 2.47 11.81 -19.66
CA CYS A 564 3.30 13.02 -19.65
C CYS A 564 4.76 12.69 -19.36
N THR A 565 5.66 12.81 -20.34
CA THR A 565 7.12 12.58 -20.13
C THR A 565 7.83 13.65 -19.32
N PHE A 566 7.10 14.68 -18.86
CA PHE A 566 7.67 15.78 -18.08
C PHE A 566 8.80 16.53 -18.82
N CYS A 567 8.77 16.55 -20.16
CA CYS A 567 9.82 17.17 -20.98
C CYS A 567 9.89 18.70 -20.89
N LEU A 568 8.83 19.34 -20.35
CA LEU A 568 8.67 20.79 -20.18
C LEU A 568 8.74 21.64 -21.47
N ASP A 569 8.58 21.00 -22.63
CA ASP A 569 8.54 21.71 -23.91
C ASP A 569 7.30 22.64 -23.99
N CYS A 570 6.16 22.18 -23.46
CA CYS A 570 4.97 23.02 -23.33
C CYS A 570 5.20 24.28 -22.48
N VAL A 571 6.02 24.21 -21.42
CA VAL A 571 6.39 25.36 -20.59
C VAL A 571 7.19 26.37 -21.41
N SER A 572 8.18 25.89 -22.16
CA SER A 572 9.05 26.73 -22.99
C SER A 572 8.29 27.35 -24.17
N ALA A 573 7.32 26.63 -24.72
CA ALA A 573 6.53 27.07 -25.86
C ALA A 573 5.39 28.03 -25.49
N CYS A 574 4.89 28.04 -24.25
CA CYS A 574 3.79 28.91 -23.85
C CYS A 574 4.17 30.40 -23.91
N PRO A 575 3.50 31.24 -24.74
CA PRO A 575 3.82 32.66 -24.85
C PRO A 575 3.43 33.45 -23.59
N HIS A 576 2.53 32.92 -22.77
CA HIS A 576 2.01 33.58 -21.57
C HIS A 576 2.68 33.12 -20.26
N GLY A 577 3.65 32.19 -20.32
CA GLY A 577 4.29 31.66 -19.12
C GLY A 577 3.31 30.99 -18.13
N ASN A 578 2.21 30.43 -18.64
CA ASN A 578 1.06 30.00 -17.84
C ASN A 578 1.06 28.49 -17.50
N ILE A 579 2.20 27.82 -17.62
CA ILE A 579 2.34 26.38 -17.35
C ILE A 579 3.46 26.21 -16.32
N GLY A 580 3.17 25.51 -15.24
CA GLY A 580 4.10 25.27 -14.13
C GLY A 580 4.12 23.82 -13.67
N VAL A 581 5.00 23.52 -12.72
CA VAL A 581 5.07 22.23 -12.02
C VAL A 581 4.50 22.43 -10.63
N VAL A 582 3.24 22.03 -10.44
CA VAL A 582 2.45 22.38 -9.26
C VAL A 582 2.29 21.20 -8.31
N ALA A 583 2.15 21.50 -7.01
CA ALA A 583 1.77 20.50 -6.02
C ALA A 583 0.28 20.11 -6.19
N VAL A 584 -0.01 18.82 -6.15
CA VAL A 584 -1.36 18.25 -6.24
C VAL A 584 -1.59 17.19 -5.17
N THR A 585 -2.86 16.97 -4.83
CA THR A 585 -3.26 15.90 -3.92
C THR A 585 -2.96 14.54 -4.54
N ARG A 586 -2.14 13.73 -3.86
CA ARG A 586 -1.69 12.42 -4.32
C ARG A 586 -2.85 11.49 -4.66
N GLY A 587 -2.80 10.82 -5.80
CA GLY A 587 -3.72 9.73 -6.19
C GLY A 587 -5.21 10.10 -6.36
N ALA A 588 -5.63 11.33 -6.02
CA ALA A 588 -7.03 11.74 -6.08
C ALA A 588 -7.57 11.82 -7.52
N ASP A 589 -6.68 11.92 -8.51
CA ASP A 589 -7.06 11.82 -9.92
C ASP A 589 -7.44 10.39 -10.32
N LEU A 590 -6.83 9.35 -9.73
CA LEU A 590 -7.14 7.94 -9.99
C LEU A 590 -8.59 7.56 -9.65
N ALA A 591 -9.16 8.19 -8.60
CA ALA A 591 -10.55 7.99 -8.20
C ALA A 591 -11.58 8.63 -9.16
N ARG A 592 -11.14 9.58 -10.02
CA ARG A 592 -12.05 10.42 -10.83
C ARG A 592 -12.20 9.88 -12.26
N ALA A 593 -13.46 9.64 -12.65
CA ALA A 593 -13.84 9.33 -14.03
C ALA A 593 -14.04 10.60 -14.88
N SER A 594 -13.12 11.56 -14.78
CA SER A 594 -13.13 12.78 -15.59
C SER A 594 -12.42 12.56 -16.92
N TRP A 595 -12.89 13.23 -17.98
CA TRP A 595 -12.21 13.21 -19.27
C TRP A 595 -10.84 13.89 -19.19
N ARG A 596 -9.82 13.22 -19.75
CA ARG A 596 -8.42 13.69 -19.80
C ARG A 596 -7.94 13.81 -21.23
N SER A 597 -7.08 14.79 -21.48
CA SER A 597 -6.45 14.92 -22.79
C SER A 597 -5.61 13.69 -23.15
N GLY A 598 -5.72 13.23 -24.40
CA GLY A 598 -4.96 12.10 -24.95
C GLY A 598 -5.41 10.71 -24.48
N ILE A 599 -6.07 10.61 -23.33
CA ILE A 599 -6.43 9.33 -22.70
C ILE A 599 -7.95 9.10 -22.64
N GLY A 600 -8.74 10.17 -22.48
CA GLY A 600 -10.17 10.09 -22.19
C GLY A 600 -10.45 9.84 -20.71
N SER A 601 -11.55 9.16 -20.41
CA SER A 601 -11.87 8.73 -19.03
C SER A 601 -11.06 7.48 -18.69
N LEU A 602 -10.30 7.50 -17.59
CA LEU A 602 -9.54 6.33 -17.14
C LEU A 602 -10.45 5.13 -16.88
N ALA A 603 -11.64 5.33 -16.32
CA ALA A 603 -12.58 4.24 -16.04
C ALA A 603 -12.98 3.46 -17.30
N ASN A 604 -12.93 4.07 -18.49
CA ASN A 604 -13.32 3.40 -19.74
C ASN A 604 -12.15 2.67 -20.43
N ARG A 605 -10.96 2.68 -19.83
CA ARG A 605 -9.70 2.22 -20.45
C ARG A 605 -9.20 0.96 -19.77
N VAL A 606 -9.76 -0.19 -20.18
CA VAL A 606 -9.38 -1.51 -19.65
C VAL A 606 -7.89 -1.79 -19.82
N ASP A 607 -7.31 -1.34 -20.93
CA ASP A 607 -5.87 -1.44 -21.19
C ASP A 607 -5.03 -0.74 -20.11
N ILE A 608 -5.49 0.40 -19.59
CA ILE A 608 -4.85 1.09 -18.45
C ILE A 608 -5.14 0.35 -17.13
N GLY A 609 -6.35 -0.19 -16.96
CA GLY A 609 -6.70 -1.03 -15.81
C GLY A 609 -5.77 -2.25 -15.69
N VAL A 610 -5.56 -2.98 -16.79
CA VAL A 610 -4.64 -4.13 -16.82
C VAL A 610 -3.20 -3.70 -16.56
N LEU A 611 -2.75 -2.59 -17.16
CA LEU A 611 -1.43 -2.02 -16.89
C LEU A 611 -1.25 -1.67 -15.40
N ALA A 612 -2.27 -1.09 -14.77
CA ALA A 612 -2.26 -0.76 -13.35
C ALA A 612 -2.20 -2.01 -12.46
N SER A 613 -2.97 -3.06 -12.80
CA SER A 613 -2.89 -4.34 -12.10
C SER A 613 -1.50 -4.95 -12.22
N ILE A 614 -0.93 -5.05 -13.43
CA ILE A 614 0.41 -5.59 -13.67
C ILE A 614 1.47 -4.77 -12.93
N PHE A 615 1.35 -3.45 -12.90
CA PHE A 615 2.25 -2.60 -12.14
C PHE A 615 2.26 -2.92 -10.64
N THR A 616 1.08 -3.16 -10.05
CA THR A 616 0.94 -3.48 -8.62
C THR A 616 1.36 -4.91 -8.31
N VAL A 617 0.79 -5.90 -9.01
CA VAL A 617 1.06 -7.31 -8.71
C VAL A 617 2.44 -7.75 -9.20
N GLY A 618 2.93 -7.12 -10.26
CA GLY A 618 4.30 -7.29 -10.73
C GLY A 618 5.31 -6.85 -9.68
N ALA A 619 5.04 -5.77 -8.92
CA ALA A 619 5.88 -5.34 -7.79
C ALA A 619 6.00 -6.42 -6.71
N ILE A 620 4.85 -7.00 -6.34
CA ILE A 620 4.77 -8.03 -5.30
C ILE A 620 5.46 -9.31 -5.79
N ALA A 621 5.19 -9.73 -7.02
CA ALA A 621 5.84 -10.89 -7.63
C ALA A 621 7.37 -10.71 -7.71
N ASN A 622 7.83 -9.49 -8.05
CA ASN A 622 9.24 -9.11 -8.05
C ASN A 622 9.91 -9.36 -6.71
N ALA A 623 9.33 -8.78 -5.66
CA ALA A 623 9.90 -8.81 -4.32
C ALA A 623 9.81 -10.22 -3.72
N ALA A 624 8.65 -10.88 -3.87
CA ALA A 624 8.44 -12.23 -3.36
C ALA A 624 9.39 -13.24 -4.01
N GLY A 625 9.64 -13.13 -5.32
CA GLY A 625 10.55 -14.00 -6.05
C GLY A 625 12.01 -13.94 -5.58
N MET A 626 12.38 -12.98 -4.74
CA MET A 626 13.74 -12.88 -4.17
C MET A 626 13.79 -13.31 -2.70
N THR A 627 12.68 -13.81 -2.13
CA THR A 627 12.67 -14.26 -0.73
C THR A 627 13.05 -15.73 -0.62
N ALA A 628 13.90 -16.07 0.35
CA ALA A 628 14.38 -17.43 0.60
C ALA A 628 13.28 -18.51 0.54
N PRO A 629 12.12 -18.38 1.22
CA PRO A 629 11.08 -19.41 1.16
C PRO A 629 10.47 -19.58 -0.25
N VAL A 630 10.39 -18.51 -1.04
CA VAL A 630 9.85 -18.58 -2.41
C VAL A 630 10.87 -19.16 -3.36
N VAL A 631 12.15 -18.77 -3.24
CA VAL A 631 13.24 -19.34 -4.03
C VAL A 631 13.35 -20.84 -3.78
N ALA A 632 13.34 -21.28 -2.52
CA ALA A 632 13.34 -22.70 -2.18
C ALA A 632 12.15 -23.47 -2.79
N ALA A 633 10.95 -22.88 -2.79
CA ALA A 633 9.78 -23.48 -3.41
C ALA A 633 9.89 -23.58 -4.95
N ILE A 634 10.57 -22.61 -5.58
CA ILE A 634 10.85 -22.62 -7.02
C ILE A 634 11.87 -23.71 -7.36
N GLU A 635 12.92 -23.86 -6.54
CA GLU A 635 13.92 -24.93 -6.66
C GLU A 635 13.30 -26.33 -6.48
N GLU A 636 12.42 -26.51 -5.48
CA GLU A 636 11.69 -27.77 -5.29
C GLU A 636 10.80 -28.10 -6.51
N ALA A 637 10.09 -27.10 -7.03
CA ALA A 637 9.26 -27.26 -8.23
C ALA A 637 10.10 -27.58 -9.48
N ARG A 638 11.29 -26.98 -9.61
CA ARG A 638 12.28 -27.28 -10.65
C ARG A 638 12.71 -28.75 -10.57
N ASP A 639 13.09 -29.22 -9.39
CA ASP A 639 13.61 -30.58 -9.19
C ASP A 639 12.54 -31.64 -9.45
N MET A 640 11.29 -31.39 -9.03
CA MET A 640 10.14 -32.23 -9.39
C MET A 640 9.94 -32.29 -10.90
N LEU A 641 9.97 -31.15 -11.59
CA LEU A 641 9.78 -31.09 -13.04
C LEU A 641 10.93 -31.75 -13.80
N ALA A 642 12.17 -31.54 -13.37
CA ALA A 642 13.36 -32.16 -13.95
C ALA A 642 13.29 -33.69 -13.84
N THR A 643 12.80 -34.21 -12.71
CA THR A 643 12.56 -35.65 -12.51
C THR A 643 11.48 -36.19 -13.45
N LEU A 644 10.35 -35.48 -13.59
CA LEU A 644 9.26 -35.85 -14.51
C LEU A 644 9.71 -35.85 -15.98
N VAL A 645 10.46 -34.83 -16.40
CA VAL A 645 10.98 -34.72 -17.77
C VAL A 645 12.03 -35.80 -18.05
N GLY A 646 12.92 -36.09 -17.09
CA GLY A 646 13.90 -37.18 -17.20
C GLY A 646 13.29 -38.58 -17.32
N MET A 647 12.05 -38.78 -16.86
CA MET A 647 11.30 -40.03 -17.09
C MET A 647 10.69 -40.12 -18.50
N VAL A 648 10.51 -39.00 -19.20
CA VAL A 648 9.81 -38.93 -20.49
C VAL A 648 10.76 -38.73 -21.67
N THR A 649 11.95 -38.18 -21.46
CA THR A 649 12.93 -37.89 -22.53
C THR A 649 14.35 -38.28 -22.13
N ASP A 650 15.09 -38.98 -23.01
CA ASP A 650 16.54 -39.25 -22.90
C ASP A 650 17.42 -37.99 -23.06
N ILE A 651 16.82 -36.80 -23.08
CA ILE A 651 17.52 -35.52 -23.24
C ILE A 651 17.89 -35.00 -21.85
N HIS A 652 19.16 -34.64 -21.64
CA HIS A 652 19.66 -34.11 -20.37
C HIS A 652 18.76 -32.95 -19.86
N PRO A 653 18.08 -33.09 -18.70
CA PRO A 653 17.10 -32.12 -18.18
C PRO A 653 17.63 -30.70 -17.95
N TYR A 654 18.95 -30.57 -17.89
CA TYR A 654 19.68 -29.35 -17.51
C TYR A 654 19.39 -28.13 -18.40
N TYR A 655 19.11 -28.32 -19.70
CA TYR A 655 18.83 -27.20 -20.60
C TYR A 655 17.36 -26.76 -20.63
N ILE A 656 16.42 -27.58 -20.15
CA ILE A 656 14.99 -27.30 -20.21
C ILE A 656 14.50 -26.63 -18.91
N VAL A 657 15.14 -26.92 -17.78
CA VAL A 657 14.68 -26.46 -16.45
C VAL A 657 15.76 -25.66 -15.70
N ARG A 658 16.29 -24.61 -16.34
CA ARG A 658 17.21 -23.67 -15.67
C ARG A 658 16.48 -22.89 -14.56
N ASP A 659 17.17 -22.59 -13.46
CA ASP A 659 16.63 -21.82 -12.34
C ASP A 659 15.95 -20.53 -12.75
N SER A 660 16.64 -19.72 -13.56
CA SER A 660 16.07 -18.48 -14.05
C SER A 660 14.84 -18.68 -14.91
N PHE A 661 14.76 -19.75 -15.70
CA PHE A 661 13.54 -20.03 -16.46
C PHE A 661 12.34 -20.29 -15.54
N MET A 662 12.53 -21.06 -14.47
CA MET A 662 11.50 -21.31 -13.45
C MET A 662 11.12 -20.04 -12.71
N GLN A 663 12.09 -19.17 -12.42
CA GLN A 663 11.86 -17.86 -11.86
C GLN A 663 10.99 -16.97 -12.76
N GLY A 664 11.26 -16.95 -14.07
CA GLY A 664 10.45 -16.26 -15.06
C GLY A 664 9.02 -16.80 -15.12
N LEU A 665 8.85 -18.13 -15.06
CA LEU A 665 7.54 -18.79 -15.01
C LEU A 665 6.77 -18.44 -13.74
N PHE A 666 7.45 -18.42 -12.58
CA PHE A 666 6.87 -17.97 -11.32
C PHE A 666 6.35 -16.54 -11.44
N VAL A 667 7.14 -15.60 -11.96
CA VAL A 667 6.71 -14.20 -12.12
C VAL A 667 5.50 -14.10 -13.04
N LEU A 668 5.48 -14.85 -14.15
CA LEU A 668 4.33 -14.89 -15.05
C LEU A 668 3.06 -15.41 -14.34
N ALA A 669 3.19 -16.53 -13.61
CA ALA A 669 2.08 -17.14 -12.87
C ALA A 669 1.56 -16.23 -11.74
N ALA A 670 2.46 -15.61 -10.98
CA ALA A 670 2.13 -14.69 -9.91
C ALA A 670 1.42 -13.43 -10.44
N ILE A 671 1.87 -12.87 -11.57
CA ILE A 671 1.19 -11.74 -12.22
C ILE A 671 -0.21 -12.16 -12.68
N ALA A 672 -0.34 -13.32 -13.33
CA ALA A 672 -1.63 -13.82 -13.80
C ALA A 672 -2.61 -14.02 -12.63
N LEU A 673 -2.17 -14.66 -11.55
CA LEU A 673 -2.95 -14.87 -10.33
C LEU A 673 -3.36 -13.54 -9.69
N GLY A 674 -2.44 -12.60 -9.54
CA GLY A 674 -2.72 -11.29 -8.95
C GLY A 674 -3.74 -10.49 -9.78
N VAL A 675 -3.61 -10.48 -11.11
CA VAL A 675 -4.60 -9.85 -12.01
C VAL A 675 -5.96 -10.53 -11.88
N ALA A 676 -6.00 -11.87 -11.80
CA ALA A 676 -7.22 -12.64 -11.60
C ALA A 676 -7.90 -12.32 -10.25
N VAL A 677 -7.13 -12.15 -9.17
CA VAL A 677 -7.64 -11.76 -7.85
C VAL A 677 -8.26 -10.36 -7.88
N ILE A 678 -7.61 -9.38 -8.53
CA ILE A 678 -8.17 -8.02 -8.72
C ILE A 678 -9.45 -8.07 -9.57
N ALA A 679 -9.46 -8.89 -10.64
CA ALA A 679 -10.63 -9.11 -11.49
C ALA A 679 -11.79 -9.76 -10.72
N TRP A 680 -11.51 -10.75 -9.87
CA TRP A 680 -12.48 -11.39 -9.00
C TRP A 680 -13.09 -10.41 -8.00
N ALA A 681 -12.25 -9.59 -7.34
CA ALA A 681 -12.70 -8.53 -6.43
C ALA A 681 -13.67 -7.56 -7.12
N SER A 682 -13.37 -7.24 -8.38
CA SER A 682 -14.19 -6.38 -9.23
C SER A 682 -15.54 -7.00 -9.58
N GLY A 683 -15.59 -8.33 -9.73
CA GLY A 683 -16.83 -9.08 -9.94
C GLY A 683 -17.77 -9.06 -8.73
N MET A 684 -17.22 -9.01 -7.51
CA MET A 684 -18.01 -8.93 -6.28
C MET A 684 -18.77 -7.60 -6.12
N LEU A 685 -18.34 -6.52 -6.80
CA LEU A 685 -19.14 -5.28 -6.87
C LEU A 685 -20.47 -5.51 -7.59
N ARG A 686 -20.54 -6.40 -8.58
CA ARG A 686 -21.79 -6.70 -9.30
C ARG A 686 -22.82 -7.38 -8.42
N VAL A 687 -22.39 -8.33 -7.58
CA VAL A 687 -23.27 -9.06 -6.65
C VAL A 687 -23.93 -8.11 -5.66
N THR A 688 -23.25 -7.00 -5.32
CA THR A 688 -23.75 -5.97 -4.40
C THR A 688 -24.42 -4.79 -5.10
N GLN A 689 -24.54 -4.81 -6.44
CA GLN A 689 -25.22 -3.80 -7.24
C GLN A 689 -26.70 -4.15 -7.44
N SER A 690 -27.56 -3.12 -7.41
CA SER A 690 -28.91 -3.21 -7.95
C SER A 690 -28.81 -3.32 -9.47
N LEU A 691 -29.72 -4.05 -10.13
CA LEU A 691 -29.81 -4.19 -11.60
C LEU A 691 -29.77 -2.87 -12.39
N ALA A 692 -29.91 -1.70 -11.73
CA ALA A 692 -29.95 -0.38 -12.33
C ALA A 692 -28.59 0.35 -12.46
N SER A 693 -27.43 -0.29 -12.27
CA SER A 693 -26.13 0.38 -12.48
C SER A 693 -25.65 0.26 -13.93
N ASP A 694 -25.50 1.39 -14.62
CA ASP A 694 -25.05 1.47 -16.03
C ASP A 694 -23.57 1.13 -16.29
N GLU A 695 -22.76 0.81 -15.26
CA GLU A 695 -21.33 0.51 -15.47
C GLU A 695 -21.05 -0.94 -15.88
N THR A 696 -20.28 -1.08 -16.95
CA THR A 696 -19.76 -2.36 -17.46
C THR A 696 -18.74 -2.97 -16.49
N TYR A 697 -18.53 -4.30 -16.57
CA TYR A 697 -17.50 -5.00 -15.79
C TYR A 697 -16.10 -4.39 -15.99
N ALA A 698 -15.78 -4.07 -17.24
CA ALA A 698 -14.56 -3.40 -17.67
C ALA A 698 -14.28 -2.11 -16.87
N GLN A 699 -15.31 -1.29 -16.66
CA GLN A 699 -15.19 -0.05 -15.90
C GLN A 699 -14.96 -0.30 -14.40
N GLN A 700 -15.66 -1.29 -13.84
CA GLN A 700 -15.51 -1.68 -12.44
C GLN A 700 -14.10 -2.24 -12.18
N PHE A 701 -13.63 -3.15 -13.04
CA PHE A 701 -12.27 -3.67 -13.00
C PHE A 701 -11.22 -2.56 -13.05
N THR A 702 -11.35 -1.65 -14.01
CA THR A 702 -10.40 -0.55 -14.18
C THR A 702 -10.33 0.34 -12.94
N ARG A 703 -11.46 0.57 -12.25
CA ARG A 703 -11.50 1.36 -11.01
C ARG A 703 -10.78 0.67 -9.85
N VAL A 704 -11.03 -0.62 -9.65
CA VAL A 704 -10.36 -1.40 -8.58
C VAL A 704 -8.87 -1.50 -8.88
N ALA A 705 -8.49 -1.76 -10.13
CA ALA A 705 -7.10 -1.81 -10.57
C ALA A 705 -6.37 -0.48 -10.34
N LEU A 706 -6.97 0.66 -10.72
CA LEU A 706 -6.40 1.98 -10.47
C LEU A 706 -6.28 2.30 -8.97
N ALA A 707 -7.23 1.82 -8.15
CA ALA A 707 -7.14 1.97 -6.71
C ALA A 707 -5.99 1.16 -6.09
N SER A 708 -5.47 0.13 -6.76
CA SER A 708 -4.31 -0.65 -6.29
C SER A 708 -2.97 0.07 -6.49
N VAL A 709 -2.90 1.08 -7.35
CA VAL A 709 -1.63 1.72 -7.76
C VAL A 709 -0.85 2.34 -6.60
N PRO A 710 -1.47 3.03 -5.61
CA PRO A 710 -0.73 3.52 -4.44
C PRO A 710 -0.04 2.42 -3.63
N LEU A 711 -0.69 1.28 -3.42
CA LEU A 711 -0.07 0.11 -2.82
C LEU A 711 1.10 -0.38 -3.67
N GLY A 712 0.90 -0.60 -4.97
CA GLY A 712 1.97 -1.01 -5.89
C GLY A 712 3.18 -0.07 -5.88
N ALA A 713 2.93 1.24 -5.85
CA ALA A 713 3.97 2.26 -5.75
C ALA A 713 4.77 2.16 -4.44
N SER A 714 4.10 1.87 -3.32
CA SER A 714 4.77 1.63 -2.04
C SER A 714 5.59 0.33 -2.04
N VAL A 715 5.12 -0.72 -2.71
CA VAL A 715 5.88 -1.97 -2.86
C VAL A 715 7.18 -1.74 -3.63
N TRP A 716 7.12 -1.02 -4.76
CA TRP A 716 8.33 -0.65 -5.51
C TRP A 716 9.29 0.21 -4.70
N LEU A 717 8.78 1.14 -3.88
CA LEU A 717 9.60 1.96 -2.99
C LEU A 717 10.30 1.12 -1.93
N VAL A 718 9.58 0.17 -1.30
CA VAL A 718 10.15 -0.72 -0.29
C VAL A 718 11.19 -1.64 -0.92
N HIS A 719 10.83 -2.35 -1.98
CA HIS A 719 11.72 -3.33 -2.60
C HIS A 719 13.01 -2.70 -3.16
N PHE A 720 12.90 -1.66 -4.00
CA PHE A 720 14.11 -0.99 -4.51
C PHE A 720 14.78 -0.10 -3.48
N GLY A 721 14.06 0.34 -2.44
CA GLY A 721 14.64 1.02 -1.29
C GLY A 721 15.56 0.10 -0.49
N PHE A 722 15.11 -1.15 -0.24
CA PHE A 722 15.91 -2.20 0.38
C PHE A 722 17.21 -2.41 -0.39
N HIS A 723 17.13 -2.75 -1.69
CA HIS A 723 18.30 -2.98 -2.53
C HIS A 723 19.22 -1.77 -2.62
N LEU A 724 18.69 -0.55 -2.66
CA LEU A 724 19.51 0.67 -2.68
C LEU A 724 20.29 0.86 -1.37
N VAL A 725 19.65 0.61 -0.23
CA VAL A 725 20.26 0.82 1.10
C VAL A 725 21.26 -0.29 1.41
N THR A 726 20.88 -1.56 1.22
CA THR A 726 21.75 -2.71 1.54
C THR A 726 22.79 -2.97 0.47
N GLY A 727 22.51 -2.64 -0.80
CA GLY A 727 23.44 -2.78 -1.93
C GLY A 727 24.31 -1.54 -2.18
N TRP A 728 24.26 -0.51 -1.34
CA TRP A 728 25.02 0.74 -1.56
C TRP A 728 26.52 0.53 -1.84
N PRO A 729 27.26 -0.33 -1.11
CA PRO A 729 28.70 -0.51 -1.30
C PRO A 729 29.11 -1.02 -2.69
N THR A 730 28.25 -1.78 -3.37
CA THR A 730 28.60 -2.36 -4.68
C THR A 730 28.78 -1.30 -5.77
N GLY A 731 28.12 -0.15 -5.61
CA GLY A 731 28.36 1.03 -6.45
C GLY A 731 29.75 1.64 -6.21
N ALA A 732 30.23 1.65 -4.96
CA ALA A 732 31.58 2.11 -4.65
C ALA A 732 32.64 1.12 -5.16
N ALA A 733 32.40 -0.19 -4.99
CA ALA A 733 33.30 -1.23 -5.49
C ALA A 733 33.49 -1.15 -7.01
N SER A 734 32.39 -1.08 -7.76
CA SER A 734 32.45 -0.98 -9.22
C SER A 734 33.10 0.31 -9.71
N ILE A 735 32.83 1.47 -9.09
CA ILE A 735 33.55 2.71 -9.40
C ILE A 735 35.05 2.57 -9.10
N GLN A 736 35.43 2.08 -7.92
CA GLN A 736 36.83 1.95 -7.52
C GLN A 736 37.59 1.03 -8.47
N ARG A 737 36.98 -0.10 -8.89
CA ARG A 737 37.58 -0.96 -9.91
C ARG A 737 37.81 -0.22 -11.22
N VAL A 738 36.80 0.49 -11.74
CA VAL A 738 36.97 1.25 -13.00
C VAL A 738 38.09 2.29 -12.87
N LEU A 739 38.17 2.99 -11.73
CA LEU A 739 39.25 3.93 -11.48
C LEU A 739 40.63 3.25 -11.40
N HIS A 740 40.70 2.04 -10.85
CA HIS A 740 41.90 1.22 -10.85
C HIS A 740 42.32 0.81 -12.27
N ASP A 741 41.37 0.35 -13.09
CA ASP A 741 41.63 -0.05 -14.48
C ASP A 741 42.08 1.15 -15.35
N LEU A 742 41.62 2.35 -15.02
CA LEU A 742 42.06 3.62 -15.62
C LEU A 742 43.37 4.17 -15.01
N SER A 743 44.02 3.43 -14.11
CA SER A 743 45.23 3.84 -13.38
C SER A 743 45.08 5.15 -12.58
N LEU A 744 43.86 5.51 -12.19
CA LEU A 744 43.56 6.69 -11.37
C LEU A 744 43.66 6.40 -9.86
N VAL A 745 43.54 5.13 -9.47
CA VAL A 745 43.70 4.64 -8.09
C VAL A 745 44.57 3.39 -8.13
N ARG A 746 45.42 3.19 -7.10
CA ARG A 746 46.35 2.05 -7.04
C ARG A 746 45.75 0.77 -6.42
N GLU A 747 44.72 0.91 -5.60
CA GLU A 747 44.13 -0.18 -4.84
C GLU A 747 42.85 -0.69 -5.49
N LEU A 748 42.75 -2.01 -5.68
CA LEU A 748 41.51 -2.70 -6.01
C LEU A 748 40.50 -2.59 -4.85
N PRO A 749 39.19 -2.60 -5.13
CA PRO A 749 38.19 -2.62 -4.07
C PRO A 749 38.31 -3.91 -3.26
N THR A 750 38.14 -3.80 -1.95
CA THR A 750 38.07 -4.97 -1.07
C THR A 750 36.85 -5.82 -1.44
N PRO A 751 36.94 -7.16 -1.47
CA PRO A 751 35.81 -8.04 -1.83
C PRO A 751 34.54 -7.84 -0.99
N ILE A 752 34.66 -7.34 0.24
CA ILE A 752 33.49 -7.04 1.08
C ILE A 752 32.62 -5.91 0.49
N LEU A 753 33.20 -5.00 -0.30
CA LEU A 753 32.47 -3.91 -0.94
C LEU A 753 31.61 -4.39 -2.10
N SER A 754 31.89 -5.57 -2.68
CA SER A 754 31.01 -6.16 -3.70
C SER A 754 29.79 -6.89 -3.11
N CYS A 755 29.70 -6.96 -1.78
CA CYS A 755 28.59 -7.56 -1.04
C CYS A 755 27.54 -6.54 -0.58
N CYS A 756 26.41 -7.05 -0.09
CA CYS A 756 25.40 -6.26 0.61
C CYS A 756 25.78 -6.05 2.09
N VAL A 757 25.32 -4.93 2.66
CA VAL A 757 25.41 -4.68 4.10
C VAL A 757 24.14 -5.14 4.80
N ALA A 758 24.28 -5.52 6.08
CA ALA A 758 23.14 -5.83 6.92
C ALA A 758 22.14 -4.65 6.93
N PRO A 759 20.84 -4.92 6.83
CA PRO A 759 19.83 -3.88 6.83
C PRO A 759 19.87 -3.13 8.17
N PRO A 760 19.88 -1.79 8.16
CA PRO A 760 19.89 -1.02 9.40
C PRO A 760 18.54 -1.19 10.12
N SER A 761 18.56 -1.13 11.45
CA SER A 761 17.37 -1.42 12.29
C SER A 761 16.15 -0.53 12.02
N TRP A 762 16.35 0.67 11.47
CA TRP A 762 15.26 1.58 11.09
C TRP A 762 14.57 1.20 9.77
N LEU A 763 15.22 0.41 8.90
CA LEU A 763 14.75 0.14 7.54
C LEU A 763 13.42 -0.58 7.54
N ILE A 764 13.29 -1.65 8.32
CA ILE A 764 12.05 -2.44 8.41
C ILE A 764 10.85 -1.58 8.85
N ASN A 765 11.05 -0.69 9.82
CA ASN A 765 10.01 0.22 10.29
C ASN A 765 9.61 1.23 9.21
N ALA A 766 10.60 1.76 8.46
CA ALA A 766 10.36 2.67 7.36
C ALA A 766 9.61 1.98 6.20
N GLU A 767 9.94 0.72 5.91
CA GLU A 767 9.30 -0.08 4.87
C GLU A 767 7.84 -0.39 5.21
N LEU A 768 7.58 -0.87 6.44
CA LEU A 768 6.22 -1.10 6.92
C LEU A 768 5.39 0.19 6.93
N LEU A 769 5.97 1.30 7.37
CA LEU A 769 5.31 2.61 7.30
C LEU A 769 4.96 3.00 5.86
N ALA A 770 5.90 2.85 4.92
CA ALA A 770 5.67 3.14 3.51
C ALA A 770 4.55 2.28 2.91
N LEU A 771 4.55 0.97 3.22
CA LEU A 771 3.50 0.03 2.79
C LEU A 771 2.13 0.39 3.39
N SER A 772 2.08 0.72 4.68
CA SER A 772 0.82 1.12 5.35
C SER A 772 0.27 2.45 4.82
N LEU A 773 1.14 3.40 4.46
CA LEU A 773 0.74 4.63 3.76
C LEU A 773 0.20 4.32 2.35
N GLY A 774 0.84 3.40 1.62
CA GLY A 774 0.38 2.90 0.33
C GLY A 774 -1.00 2.24 0.40
N LEU A 775 -1.21 1.33 1.36
CA LEU A 775 -2.50 0.70 1.63
C LEU A 775 -3.56 1.75 1.96
N SER A 776 -3.26 2.68 2.87
CA SER A 776 -4.20 3.74 3.26
C SER A 776 -4.61 4.62 2.08
N ALA A 777 -3.65 4.97 1.21
CA ALA A 777 -3.92 5.71 -0.01
C ALA A 777 -4.77 4.90 -1.00
N SER A 778 -4.48 3.60 -1.18
CA SER A 778 -5.26 2.69 -2.02
C SER A 778 -6.71 2.54 -1.55
N LEU A 779 -6.92 2.35 -0.25
CA LEU A 779 -8.25 2.31 0.37
C LEU A 779 -8.97 3.66 0.23
N GLY A 780 -8.26 4.79 0.36
CA GLY A 780 -8.82 6.12 0.10
C GLY A 780 -9.29 6.30 -1.35
N VAL A 781 -8.45 5.96 -2.33
CA VAL A 781 -8.79 6.03 -3.77
C VAL A 781 -9.98 5.11 -4.09
N LEU A 782 -9.98 3.89 -3.55
CA LEU A 782 -11.08 2.94 -3.70
C LEU A 782 -12.40 3.52 -3.14
N TRP A 783 -12.36 4.04 -1.91
CA TRP A 783 -13.51 4.64 -1.25
C TRP A 783 -14.09 5.80 -2.08
N TRP A 784 -13.23 6.73 -2.52
CA TRP A 784 -13.68 7.87 -3.33
C TRP A 784 -14.23 7.45 -4.69
N SER A 785 -13.66 6.41 -5.32
CA SER A 785 -14.18 5.87 -6.57
C SER A 785 -15.58 5.27 -6.39
N ILE A 786 -15.79 4.49 -5.32
CA ILE A 786 -17.08 3.84 -5.03
C ILE A 786 -18.14 4.86 -4.57
N ASP A 787 -17.75 5.86 -3.78
CA ASP A 787 -18.63 6.94 -3.37
C ASP A 787 -19.12 7.73 -4.60
N ALA A 788 -18.20 8.17 -5.47
CA ALA A 788 -18.55 8.88 -6.70
C ALA A 788 -19.45 8.06 -7.63
N LEU A 789 -19.24 6.75 -7.69
CA LEU A 789 -20.12 5.83 -8.42
C LEU A 789 -21.53 5.77 -7.82
N THR A 790 -21.60 5.59 -6.51
CA THR A 790 -22.86 5.37 -5.82
C THR A 790 -23.73 6.62 -5.84
N GLN A 791 -23.11 7.81 -5.83
CA GLN A 791 -23.81 9.08 -6.00
C GLN A 791 -24.40 9.25 -7.41
N ARG A 792 -23.72 8.80 -8.47
CA ARG A 792 -24.24 8.89 -9.86
C ARG A 792 -25.44 7.99 -10.11
N SER A 793 -25.46 6.79 -9.54
CA SER A 793 -26.56 5.83 -9.72
C SER A 793 -27.80 6.13 -8.86
N ALA A 794 -27.69 7.03 -7.88
CA ALA A 794 -28.81 7.35 -6.99
C ALA A 794 -29.63 8.51 -7.56
N THR A 795 -30.66 8.18 -8.34
CA THR A 795 -31.69 9.13 -8.74
C THR A 795 -32.46 9.60 -7.50
N ALA A 796 -32.31 10.88 -7.13
CA ALA A 796 -33.09 11.66 -6.16
C ALA A 796 -33.22 11.17 -4.70
N ALA A 797 -32.78 9.96 -4.34
CA ALA A 797 -32.82 9.43 -2.97
C ALA A 797 -31.43 9.48 -2.29
N ARG A 798 -31.37 9.93 -1.03
CA ARG A 798 -30.12 9.96 -0.24
C ARG A 798 -29.48 8.57 -0.21
N VAL A 799 -28.24 8.47 -0.71
CA VAL A 799 -27.42 7.26 -0.63
C VAL A 799 -27.20 6.88 0.84
N SER A 800 -27.55 5.66 1.23
CA SER A 800 -27.24 5.16 2.58
C SER A 800 -25.75 4.79 2.67
N PRO A 801 -25.00 5.25 3.69
CA PRO A 801 -23.58 4.91 3.88
C PRO A 801 -23.29 3.41 3.83
N SER A 802 -24.25 2.60 4.29
CA SER A 802 -24.18 1.13 4.27
C SER A 802 -23.96 0.53 2.87
N ARG A 803 -24.52 1.12 1.82
CA ARG A 803 -24.36 0.62 0.44
C ARG A 803 -22.95 0.87 -0.08
N ILE A 804 -22.36 2.01 0.28
CA ILE A 804 -20.97 2.34 -0.05
C ILE A 804 -20.04 1.36 0.67
N THR A 805 -20.26 1.14 1.98
CA THR A 805 -19.46 0.20 2.77
C THR A 805 -19.52 -1.24 2.22
N MET A 806 -20.70 -1.74 1.84
CA MET A 806 -20.82 -3.10 1.27
C MET A 806 -20.08 -3.25 -0.05
N ARG A 807 -20.14 -2.24 -0.93
CA ARG A 807 -19.40 -2.23 -2.21
C ARG A 807 -17.90 -2.09 -2.00
N PHE A 808 -17.49 -1.43 -0.93
CA PHE A 808 -16.10 -1.20 -0.57
C PHE A 808 -15.42 -2.44 0.03
N LEU A 809 -16.15 -3.25 0.80
CA LEU A 809 -15.57 -4.31 1.63
C LEU A 809 -14.76 -5.33 0.84
N ALA A 810 -15.33 -5.95 -0.20
CA ALA A 810 -14.65 -7.04 -0.92
C ALA A 810 -13.35 -6.57 -1.61
N PRO A 811 -13.33 -5.45 -2.38
CA PRO A 811 -12.07 -4.95 -2.93
C PRO A 811 -11.11 -4.44 -1.87
N ALA A 812 -11.60 -3.88 -0.76
CA ALA A 812 -10.74 -3.46 0.35
C ALA A 812 -10.04 -4.66 1.00
N CYS A 813 -10.73 -5.79 1.21
CA CYS A 813 -10.13 -7.02 1.69
C CYS A 813 -9.02 -7.52 0.77
N VAL A 814 -9.20 -7.42 -0.55
CA VAL A 814 -8.14 -7.78 -1.51
C VAL A 814 -6.93 -6.85 -1.40
N MET A 815 -7.13 -5.53 -1.24
CA MET A 815 -6.00 -4.61 -1.01
C MET A 815 -5.26 -4.91 0.30
N ILE A 816 -6.00 -5.27 1.35
CA ILE A 816 -5.43 -5.68 2.65
C ILE A 816 -4.66 -6.99 2.51
N LEU A 817 -5.18 -7.95 1.73
CA LEU A 817 -4.48 -9.22 1.46
C LEU A 817 -3.17 -8.98 0.69
N LEU A 818 -3.20 -8.16 -0.37
CA LEU A 818 -2.00 -7.80 -1.13
C LEU A 818 -0.96 -7.09 -0.24
N TRP A 819 -1.42 -6.22 0.67
CA TRP A 819 -0.55 -5.60 1.67
C TRP A 819 0.00 -6.62 2.67
N ALA A 820 -0.80 -7.58 3.15
CA ALA A 820 -0.37 -8.60 4.09
C ALA A 820 0.69 -9.53 3.49
N VAL A 821 0.53 -9.91 2.21
CA VAL A 821 1.54 -10.66 1.45
C VAL A 821 2.84 -9.86 1.39
N MET A 822 2.78 -8.57 1.07
CA MET A 822 4.00 -7.74 1.02
C MET A 822 4.61 -7.49 2.40
N ALA A 823 3.80 -7.34 3.44
CA ALA A 823 4.29 -7.23 4.81
C ALA A 823 5.04 -8.50 5.22
N TRP A 824 4.51 -9.68 4.87
CA TRP A 824 5.22 -10.94 5.07
C TRP A 824 6.56 -10.99 4.33
N VAL A 825 6.60 -10.55 3.05
CA VAL A 825 7.84 -10.45 2.24
C VAL A 825 8.92 -9.60 2.93
N VAL A 826 8.55 -8.48 3.56
CA VAL A 826 9.49 -7.60 4.29
C VAL A 826 10.19 -8.32 5.46
N PHE A 827 9.55 -9.32 6.07
CA PHE A 827 10.14 -10.10 7.16
C PHE A 827 10.94 -11.31 6.67
N GLN A 828 10.96 -11.60 5.38
CA GLN A 828 11.70 -12.75 4.86
C GLN A 828 13.14 -12.38 4.53
N PRO A 829 14.11 -13.31 4.71
CA PRO A 829 15.43 -13.17 4.13
C PRO A 829 15.32 -13.00 2.61
N MET A 830 15.97 -11.97 2.07
CA MET A 830 15.91 -11.62 0.66
C MET A 830 17.29 -11.77 0.02
N GLU A 831 17.34 -12.47 -1.11
CA GLU A 831 18.54 -12.62 -1.92
C GLU A 831 18.90 -11.31 -2.62
N MET A 832 20.18 -10.95 -2.54
CA MET A 832 20.70 -9.72 -3.12
C MET A 832 21.27 -9.99 -4.51
N ARG A 833 20.46 -9.71 -5.52
CA ARG A 833 20.84 -9.82 -6.93
C ARG A 833 21.89 -8.80 -7.32
N GLY A 834 22.82 -9.21 -8.19
CA GLY A 834 23.92 -8.37 -8.67
C GLY A 834 24.92 -8.01 -7.57
N THR A 835 24.99 -8.79 -6.50
CA THR A 835 25.98 -8.65 -5.42
C THR A 835 26.75 -9.96 -5.26
N SER A 836 28.02 -9.89 -4.86
CA SER A 836 28.71 -11.09 -4.42
C SER A 836 28.04 -11.45 -3.10
N GLY A 837 27.40 -12.61 -2.98
CA GLY A 837 26.75 -13.03 -1.74
C GLY A 837 27.72 -12.99 -0.54
N PHE A 838 27.28 -13.41 0.65
CA PHE A 838 28.21 -13.61 1.77
C PHE A 838 29.16 -14.76 1.44
N ALA A 839 30.13 -14.54 0.55
CA ALA A 839 31.32 -15.37 0.48
C ALA A 839 31.98 -15.17 1.84
N VAL A 840 31.81 -16.16 2.71
CA VAL A 840 32.76 -16.43 3.78
C VAL A 840 34.09 -16.49 3.05
N ALA A 841 34.82 -15.38 3.08
CA ALA A 841 36.20 -15.38 2.63
C ALA A 841 36.84 -16.46 3.50
N GLU A 842 37.18 -17.59 2.89
CA GLU A 842 38.26 -18.43 3.38
C GLU A 842 39.46 -17.49 3.46
N LEU A 843 39.63 -16.87 4.64
CA LEU A 843 40.87 -16.25 5.04
C LEU A 843 41.89 -17.37 4.90
N PRO A 844 42.92 -17.23 4.05
CA PRO A 844 44.00 -18.20 4.03
C PRO A 844 44.57 -18.24 5.45
N GLN A 845 44.49 -19.43 6.07
CA GLN A 845 45.08 -19.72 7.37
C GLN A 845 46.60 -19.59 7.34
#